data_AF-A0A480YK92-F1
#
_entry.id   AF-A0A480YK92-F1
#
_cell.length_a   1.000
_cell.length_b   1.000
_cell.length_c   1.000
_cell.angle_alpha   90.00
_cell.angle_beta   90.00
_cell.angle_gamma   90.00
#
_symmetry.space_group_name_H-M   'P 1'
#
loop_
_entity.id
_entity.type
_entity.pdbx_description
1 polymer ?
#
loop_
_entity_poly.entity_id
_entity_poly.type
_entity_poly.pdbx_seq_one_letter_code
_entity_poly.pdbx_strand_id
1 'polypeptide(L)'
;MWARLAFCCWGLALVSGWATFQQLSPSRNFSFRLFPEAAPGAPGRLPALPTPGEDSAAAESKVERLGQAFRRRVRRLRELSERLELVFLVDESSSVGQANFLSELKFVRKLLSDFPVVPTATRVAIVTFSSKNNVVPRVDYISSRRAHQHKCALLSREIPAITYRGGGTYTKGAFQQAAQILRHSRENSTKVIFLITDGYSNGGDPRPIAASLRDFGVEIFTFGIWQGNIRELNDMASTPKEEHCYLLHSFEEFEALARRALHEDLPSGSFIQEDMSHCSYLCEAGQDCCDQMASCKCGTHTGQFECICEKGYYGKGLQYECTACPSGTYKPEGSPGGISTCLPCPDENHTSPPGSTSPEDCVCKEGYRASGQTCEVVHCPALKPPENGYFIQNTCNNHFNAACGVRCHPGFDLVGSSIFLCLPNGLWSGSESSCRVRTCPRLRQPKHGHLSCSMGEMSYRTVCLVTCDEGYRLEGSAKLTCQVNGQWDGLEPRCVERHCSTFQKPKGVIVSPPSCGKHLAKPGMICQLSCRQGFILSGVREEVRCTPSGKWSAKIQTAACKDVEAPQISCPADIEAETQEQQDSANITWQIPTAKDNSGEKVSIHVYPAFTPPYLFPIGDVAITYTAVDLSSNQASCTFHIKVIDVEPPSIDRCRSPPPIQVSEKEHPATWDEPQFSDNSGAMLAVTRSHSPGDLFPHGETVVRYTATDPSGNNRTCDIHIVIKGSPCEVPFTPINGDFICTQDNTGVNCTLSCLEGYDFTEGSTDKYYCAYEDGIWRPPYSTEWPDCAIKRFANHGFKSFEMLYKATRCDDTDLLKKFSEAFETTLGKMVPSFCSDADDIDCRLEDLTKKYCLEYNYDYENGFAIGPGGWGAANRLDYSYDDFLDTIREAPTSAGKARSSRIKRSAPLSDHKIKLIFNITASVPLPDERNDTLELENQQRLIKTLETITNRLKRTLTKEPMYSFQLASEMLVADSNSLETEKAFLFCRPGSVLRGRMCVNCPLGTYYSLEHSVCESCLMGSYQDEEGQLECKLCPTGTYTEYLHSRSSSECKAQCKQGTYSSNGLETCESCPLGSYQPAFGSRGCLSCPENTSTVKRGAVDISACGGYQSLRHCSFCKPPRFSAWRRGIFSAKPYVYCVQRM
;
A
#
# COMPACT_ATOMS: atom_id res chain seq x y z
N MET A 1 1.46 -21.61 64.11
CA MET A 1 2.07 -21.45 65.45
C MET A 1 3.02 -20.25 65.42
N TRP A 2 3.69 -19.96 66.54
CA TRP A 2 4.75 -18.94 66.74
C TRP A 2 5.95 -19.07 65.76
N ALA A 3 6.86 -18.09 65.57
CA ALA A 3 6.87 -16.65 65.95
C ALA A 3 7.98 -15.83 65.20
N ARG A 4 7.88 -14.50 65.41
CA ARG A 4 8.80 -13.33 65.28
C ARG A 4 10.34 -13.50 65.24
N LEU A 5 11.00 -12.34 64.99
CA LEU A 5 12.42 -11.91 65.17
C LEU A 5 13.26 -12.00 63.89
N ALA A 6 13.99 -10.99 63.37
CA ALA A 6 14.39 -9.63 63.78
C ALA A 6 15.56 -9.47 64.79
N PHE A 7 16.32 -8.37 64.63
CA PHE A 7 17.57 -7.94 65.35
C PHE A 7 18.89 -8.65 64.94
N CYS A 8 20.08 -8.02 64.92
CA CYS A 8 20.48 -6.60 64.73
C CYS A 8 22.03 -6.42 64.70
N CYS A 9 22.51 -5.26 64.21
CA CYS A 9 23.77 -4.55 64.61
C CYS A 9 25.14 -5.26 64.38
N TRP A 10 26.31 -4.60 64.27
CA TRP A 10 26.76 -3.19 64.09
C TRP A 10 27.85 -3.20 62.96
N GLY A 11 28.32 -2.13 62.32
CA GLY A 11 28.62 -0.74 62.76
C GLY A 11 30.09 -0.65 63.25
N LEU A 12 30.90 0.39 63.07
CA LEU A 12 30.82 1.79 62.58
C LEU A 12 32.28 2.28 62.27
N ALA A 13 32.63 3.44 61.68
CA ALA A 13 32.01 4.41 60.74
C ALA A 13 32.99 5.58 60.44
N LEU A 14 32.44 6.74 60.00
CA LEU A 14 33.07 8.08 59.78
C LEU A 14 33.86 8.18 58.44
N VAL A 15 34.04 9.32 57.76
CA VAL A 15 33.53 10.73 57.76
C VAL A 15 34.07 11.38 56.44
N SER A 16 33.50 12.37 55.73
CA SER A 16 32.19 13.07 55.59
C SER A 16 32.24 13.84 54.24
N GLY A 17 31.20 14.45 53.63
CA GLY A 17 29.78 14.63 53.96
C GLY A 17 29.26 15.99 53.42
N TRP A 18 27.97 16.06 53.04
CA TRP A 18 27.18 17.29 52.69
C TRP A 18 27.59 18.00 51.37
N ALA A 19 26.72 18.69 50.60
CA ALA A 19 25.25 18.77 50.52
C ALA A 19 24.78 19.27 49.11
N THR A 20 23.46 19.39 48.92
CA THR A 20 22.68 19.78 47.70
C THR A 20 23.03 21.12 47.01
N PHE A 21 22.77 21.24 45.69
CA PHE A 21 22.19 22.46 45.05
C PHE A 21 21.53 22.16 43.67
N GLN A 22 20.90 23.16 43.01
CA GLN A 22 19.88 23.02 41.95
C GLN A 22 20.21 23.68 40.57
N GLN A 23 19.59 23.14 39.50
CA GLN A 23 18.94 23.80 38.32
C GLN A 23 19.64 24.78 37.32
N LEU A 24 19.31 24.54 36.02
CA LEU A 24 18.97 25.49 34.92
C LEU A 24 20.01 26.43 34.21
N SER A 25 20.42 26.00 32.98
CA SER A 25 20.50 26.76 31.68
C SER A 25 21.29 28.11 31.60
N PRO A 26 21.35 28.91 30.49
CA PRO A 26 20.98 28.71 29.06
C PRO A 26 21.96 29.26 27.95
N SER A 27 21.86 28.72 26.71
CA SER A 27 21.94 29.40 25.37
C SER A 27 23.24 29.98 24.72
N ARG A 28 23.19 30.04 23.36
CA ARG A 28 23.78 30.98 22.35
C ARG A 28 25.12 30.72 21.57
N ASN A 29 24.93 30.57 20.24
CA ASN A 29 25.66 30.99 19.02
C ASN A 29 27.13 31.49 19.03
N PHE A 30 27.98 31.03 18.09
CA PHE A 30 28.29 31.72 16.79
C PHE A 30 29.16 30.86 15.81
N SER A 31 29.74 31.42 14.74
CA SER A 31 30.29 30.73 13.52
C SER A 31 31.64 31.33 13.01
N PHE A 32 32.05 31.04 11.74
CA PHE A 32 33.24 31.45 10.92
C PHE A 32 34.49 30.51 10.91
N ARG A 33 35.38 30.45 9.88
CA ARG A 33 35.33 30.53 8.37
C ARG A 33 36.74 30.20 7.73
N LEU A 34 36.77 29.50 6.57
CA LEU A 34 37.76 29.42 5.42
C LEU A 34 39.33 29.49 5.57
N PHE A 35 40.04 28.54 4.86
CA PHE A 35 41.21 28.56 3.89
C PHE A 35 42.39 29.61 3.99
N PRO A 36 43.59 29.49 3.28
CA PRO A 36 44.02 28.63 2.13
C PRO A 36 45.51 28.08 2.05
N GLU A 37 45.84 27.39 0.92
CA GLU A 37 47.11 27.35 0.08
C GLU A 37 48.49 26.64 0.40
N ALA A 38 48.90 25.77 -0.56
CA ALA A 38 50.17 25.65 -1.35
C ALA A 38 51.56 25.08 -0.86
N ALA A 39 51.91 23.86 -1.36
CA ALA A 39 53.17 23.35 -2.01
C ALA A 39 54.59 23.48 -1.32
N PRO A 40 55.72 22.91 -1.84
CA PRO A 40 55.98 21.98 -2.98
C PRO A 40 56.92 20.75 -2.69
N GLY A 41 57.15 19.86 -3.68
CA GLY A 41 58.37 19.00 -3.76
C GLY A 41 58.21 17.57 -4.34
N ALA A 42 59.01 17.19 -5.35
CA ALA A 42 59.07 15.83 -5.96
C ALA A 42 60.51 15.52 -6.49
N PRO A 43 60.91 14.25 -6.76
CA PRO A 43 60.68 13.68 -8.10
C PRO A 43 60.53 12.13 -8.21
N GLY A 44 59.91 11.63 -9.30
CA GLY A 44 59.92 10.20 -9.68
C GLY A 44 59.03 9.84 -10.87
N ARG A 45 59.62 9.44 -12.01
CA ARG A 45 58.98 8.95 -13.28
C ARG A 45 59.20 7.43 -13.42
N LEU A 46 58.55 6.63 -14.28
CA LEU A 46 57.30 6.64 -15.09
C LEU A 46 57.05 5.16 -15.51
N PRO A 47 55.79 4.70 -15.66
CA PRO A 47 55.07 4.64 -16.96
C PRO A 47 53.59 5.12 -16.83
N ALA A 48 52.69 5.14 -17.83
CA ALA A 48 52.72 5.21 -19.31
C ALA A 48 51.27 5.56 -19.80
N LEU A 49 50.92 5.28 -21.07
CA LEU A 49 49.55 5.41 -21.63
C LEU A 49 49.03 4.06 -22.19
N PRO A 50 47.70 3.86 -22.21
CA PRO A 50 46.96 3.21 -23.29
C PRO A 50 46.45 4.25 -24.32
N THR A 51 46.26 3.80 -25.57
CA THR A 51 45.74 4.61 -26.70
C THR A 51 44.20 4.56 -26.80
N PRO A 52 43.55 5.51 -27.51
CA PRO A 52 42.10 5.48 -27.69
C PRO A 52 41.65 4.30 -28.56
N GLY A 53 40.51 3.71 -28.20
CA GLY A 53 39.69 2.83 -29.05
C GLY A 53 38.36 3.51 -29.35
N GLU A 54 37.75 3.15 -30.48
CA GLU A 54 36.44 3.66 -30.91
C GLU A 54 35.32 2.95 -30.16
N ASP A 55 34.35 3.70 -29.66
CA ASP A 55 33.01 3.19 -29.33
C ASP A 55 31.96 4.29 -29.55
N SER A 56 30.74 3.91 -29.87
CA SER A 56 29.77 4.78 -30.54
C SER A 56 29.00 5.72 -29.59
N ALA A 57 29.49 6.95 -29.45
CA ALA A 57 28.71 8.04 -28.91
C ALA A 57 27.50 8.35 -29.81
N ALA A 58 26.32 7.84 -29.44
CA ALA A 58 25.05 8.26 -30.01
C ALA A 58 24.91 9.79 -29.84
N ALA A 59 24.51 10.49 -30.91
CA ALA A 59 24.50 11.95 -30.91
C ALA A 59 23.33 12.50 -30.08
N GLU A 60 23.59 12.82 -28.80
CA GLU A 60 22.65 13.54 -27.92
C GLU A 60 22.05 14.75 -28.66
N SER A 61 20.73 14.90 -28.61
CA SER A 61 20.08 15.99 -29.32
C SER A 61 20.43 17.34 -28.67
N LYS A 62 20.71 18.37 -29.50
CA LYS A 62 21.07 19.71 -29.01
C LYS A 62 20.06 20.24 -27.97
N VAL A 63 18.77 20.00 -28.20
CA VAL A 63 17.64 20.40 -27.35
C VAL A 63 17.65 19.68 -25.99
N GLU A 64 18.10 18.44 -25.94
CA GLU A 64 18.15 17.61 -24.73
C GLU A 64 19.26 18.04 -23.78
N ARG A 65 20.47 18.26 -24.29
CA ARG A 65 21.57 18.84 -23.49
C ARG A 65 21.22 20.23 -22.94
N LEU A 66 20.54 21.05 -23.74
CA LEU A 66 20.01 22.35 -23.29
C LEU A 66 18.89 22.20 -22.24
N GLY A 67 17.98 21.24 -22.42
CA GLY A 67 16.90 20.94 -21.48
C GLY A 67 17.42 20.46 -20.12
N GLN A 68 18.42 19.59 -20.10
CA GLN A 68 19.11 19.14 -18.87
C GLN A 68 19.83 20.29 -18.15
N ALA A 69 20.41 21.25 -18.88
CA ALA A 69 21.00 22.45 -18.29
C ALA A 69 19.93 23.38 -17.70
N PHE A 70 18.86 23.63 -18.46
CA PHE A 70 17.75 24.49 -18.02
C PHE A 70 17.04 23.92 -16.77
N ARG A 71 16.69 22.63 -16.76
CA ARG A 71 16.08 21.95 -15.60
C ARG A 71 16.90 22.07 -14.33
N ARG A 72 18.25 21.97 -14.42
CA ARG A 72 19.15 22.18 -13.27
C ARG A 72 19.13 23.62 -12.75
N ARG A 73 19.02 24.62 -13.64
CA ARG A 73 18.88 26.04 -13.25
C ARG A 73 17.49 26.33 -12.65
N VAL A 74 16.41 25.77 -13.20
CA VAL A 74 15.04 25.90 -12.66
C VAL A 74 14.92 25.28 -11.26
N ARG A 75 15.47 24.08 -11.03
CA ARG A 75 15.55 23.46 -9.68
C ARG A 75 16.23 24.38 -8.66
N ARG A 76 17.38 24.97 -9.00
CA ARG A 76 18.10 25.93 -8.13
C ARG A 76 17.27 27.20 -7.84
N LEU A 77 16.50 27.69 -8.81
CA LEU A 77 15.59 28.82 -8.57
C LEU A 77 14.41 28.40 -7.67
N ARG A 78 13.92 27.16 -7.78
CA ARG A 78 12.85 26.60 -6.92
C ARG A 78 13.29 26.50 -5.46
N GLU A 79 14.55 26.11 -5.21
CA GLU A 79 15.19 26.15 -3.88
C GLU A 79 15.25 27.57 -3.28
N LEU A 80 15.24 28.62 -4.12
CA LEU A 80 15.26 30.03 -3.71
C LEU A 80 13.86 30.70 -3.72
N SER A 81 12.80 29.93 -3.92
CA SER A 81 11.43 30.44 -4.17
C SER A 81 10.80 31.19 -3.00
N GLU A 82 11.33 31.07 -1.77
CA GLU A 82 10.90 31.85 -0.61
C GLU A 82 11.01 33.37 -0.83
N ARG A 83 11.97 33.84 -1.64
CA ARG A 83 12.19 35.28 -1.91
C ARG A 83 12.61 35.53 -3.36
N LEU A 84 11.89 34.91 -4.29
CA LEU A 84 12.15 35.02 -5.72
C LEU A 84 11.28 36.10 -6.38
N GLU A 85 11.84 36.82 -7.35
CA GLU A 85 11.16 37.82 -8.17
C GLU A 85 11.45 37.56 -9.65
N LEU A 86 10.41 37.21 -10.41
CA LEU A 86 10.48 36.80 -11.81
C LEU A 86 9.85 37.86 -12.71
N VAL A 87 10.59 38.31 -13.72
CA VAL A 87 10.10 39.23 -14.75
C VAL A 87 10.20 38.58 -16.12
N PHE A 88 9.07 38.40 -16.77
CA PHE A 88 8.99 37.89 -18.14
C PHE A 88 8.89 39.04 -19.13
N LEU A 89 9.78 39.04 -20.13
CA LEU A 89 9.73 39.90 -21.30
C LEU A 89 9.33 39.03 -22.49
N VAL A 90 8.11 39.19 -22.97
CA VAL A 90 7.44 38.35 -23.97
C VAL A 90 7.22 39.15 -25.25
N ASP A 91 7.56 38.58 -26.40
CA ASP A 91 7.65 39.30 -27.67
C ASP A 91 6.31 39.29 -28.42
N GLU A 92 5.65 40.46 -28.47
CA GLU A 92 4.34 40.66 -29.08
C GLU A 92 4.47 41.18 -30.52
N SER A 93 5.61 40.98 -31.17
CA SER A 93 5.90 41.46 -32.53
C SER A 93 5.27 40.62 -33.64
N SER A 94 5.23 41.21 -34.84
CA SER A 94 4.62 40.60 -36.03
C SER A 94 5.47 39.50 -36.69
N SER A 95 6.73 39.30 -36.26
CA SER A 95 7.54 38.14 -36.69
C SER A 95 7.12 36.87 -35.95
N VAL A 96 6.93 36.98 -34.62
CA VAL A 96 6.42 35.90 -33.77
C VAL A 96 5.03 35.46 -34.25
N GLY A 97 4.06 36.38 -34.30
CA GLY A 97 2.70 36.06 -34.73
C GLY A 97 1.84 35.35 -33.68
N GLN A 98 0.52 35.41 -33.87
CA GLN A 98 -0.49 35.01 -32.88
C GLN A 98 -0.33 33.57 -32.33
N ALA A 99 0.05 32.61 -33.17
CA ALA A 99 0.19 31.20 -32.76
C ALA A 99 1.44 30.98 -31.89
N ASN A 100 2.58 31.52 -32.30
CA ASN A 100 3.83 31.38 -31.56
C ASN A 100 3.82 32.18 -30.25
N PHE A 101 3.16 33.34 -30.23
CA PHE A 101 2.94 34.12 -29.01
C PHE A 101 2.15 33.33 -27.95
N LEU A 102 1.18 32.51 -28.37
CA LEU A 102 0.50 31.59 -27.46
C LEU A 102 1.46 30.50 -26.94
N SER A 103 2.43 30.05 -27.74
CA SER A 103 3.51 29.16 -27.28
C SER A 103 4.49 29.83 -26.32
N GLU A 104 4.78 31.13 -26.46
CA GLU A 104 5.51 31.89 -25.43
C GLU A 104 4.73 31.96 -24.11
N LEU A 105 3.43 32.27 -24.17
CA LEU A 105 2.57 32.28 -22.97
C LEU A 105 2.38 30.88 -22.35
N LYS A 106 2.33 29.81 -23.16
CA LYS A 106 2.40 28.41 -22.67
C LYS A 106 3.70 28.18 -21.90
N PHE A 107 4.85 28.58 -22.44
CA PHE A 107 6.15 28.45 -21.75
C PHE A 107 6.17 29.23 -20.43
N VAL A 108 5.66 30.47 -20.40
CA VAL A 108 5.55 31.24 -19.15
C VAL A 108 4.65 30.53 -18.13
N ARG A 109 3.47 30.05 -18.55
CA ARG A 109 2.56 29.26 -17.70
C ARG A 109 3.20 27.97 -17.19
N LYS A 110 3.97 27.27 -18.03
CA LYS A 110 4.65 26.02 -17.70
C LYS A 110 5.86 26.23 -16.81
N LEU A 111 6.68 27.26 -17.02
CA LEU A 111 7.77 27.59 -16.09
C LEU A 111 7.22 28.00 -14.73
N LEU A 112 6.09 28.71 -14.70
CA LEU A 112 5.39 29.07 -13.47
C LEU A 112 4.71 27.88 -12.76
N SER A 113 4.60 26.68 -13.34
CA SER A 113 4.11 25.51 -12.58
C SER A 113 5.05 25.16 -11.44
N ASP A 114 6.36 25.37 -11.60
CA ASP A 114 7.37 24.88 -10.67
C ASP A 114 7.57 25.79 -9.44
N PHE A 115 6.90 26.97 -9.39
CA PHE A 115 7.08 27.98 -8.35
C PHE A 115 5.78 28.29 -7.57
N PRO A 116 5.84 28.47 -6.23
CA PRO A 116 4.72 28.97 -5.43
C PRO A 116 4.55 30.49 -5.60
N VAL A 117 3.64 30.91 -6.47
CA VAL A 117 3.35 32.33 -6.73
C VAL A 117 2.37 32.89 -5.70
N VAL A 118 2.90 33.59 -4.70
CA VAL A 118 2.15 34.27 -3.62
C VAL A 118 2.91 35.51 -3.15
N PRO A 119 2.26 36.54 -2.57
CA PRO A 119 2.91 37.81 -2.25
C PRO A 119 4.07 37.72 -1.24
N THR A 120 4.10 36.66 -0.43
CA THR A 120 5.16 36.35 0.53
C THR A 120 6.37 35.66 -0.09
N ALA A 121 6.17 34.78 -1.09
CA ALA A 121 7.18 33.90 -1.67
C ALA A 121 7.68 34.39 -3.03
N THR A 122 7.26 33.75 -4.13
CA THR A 122 7.63 34.17 -5.50
C THR A 122 6.66 35.23 -6.03
N ARG A 123 7.19 36.39 -6.45
CA ARG A 123 6.42 37.49 -7.07
C ARG A 123 6.74 37.57 -8.56
N VAL A 124 5.73 37.83 -9.39
CA VAL A 124 5.82 37.75 -10.87
C VAL A 124 5.40 39.06 -11.52
N ALA A 125 6.10 39.45 -12.59
CA ALA A 125 5.63 40.44 -13.56
C ALA A 125 5.76 39.89 -14.99
N ILE A 126 4.84 40.28 -15.87
CA ILE A 126 4.84 39.91 -17.29
C ILE A 126 4.67 41.20 -18.10
N VAL A 127 5.68 41.52 -18.90
CA VAL A 127 5.70 42.68 -19.81
C VAL A 127 5.70 42.15 -21.23
N THR A 128 4.66 42.48 -21.99
CA THR A 128 4.64 42.24 -23.44
C THR A 128 5.19 43.46 -24.17
N PHE A 129 5.95 43.26 -25.23
CA PHE A 129 6.55 44.36 -25.98
C PHE A 129 6.43 44.15 -27.49
N SER A 130 6.10 45.21 -28.22
CA SER A 130 6.27 45.24 -29.68
C SER A 130 6.86 46.57 -30.14
N SER A 131 6.07 47.63 -30.27
CA SER A 131 6.55 48.95 -30.69
C SER A 131 6.96 49.86 -29.52
N LYS A 132 7.60 50.99 -29.83
CA LYS A 132 7.94 52.05 -28.85
C LYS A 132 6.75 52.58 -28.05
N ASN A 133 5.53 52.44 -28.57
CA ASN A 133 4.30 52.87 -27.92
C ASN A 133 3.52 51.69 -27.28
N ASN A 134 3.98 50.45 -27.44
CA ASN A 134 3.32 49.23 -26.99
C ASN A 134 4.34 48.34 -26.25
N VAL A 135 4.78 48.82 -25.08
CA VAL A 135 5.48 48.04 -24.05
C VAL A 135 4.59 48.08 -22.81
N VAL A 136 3.96 46.96 -22.48
CA VAL A 136 2.82 46.93 -21.55
C VAL A 136 3.09 45.91 -20.43
N PRO A 137 3.20 46.35 -19.16
CA PRO A 137 3.12 45.43 -18.03
C PRO A 137 1.69 44.88 -17.93
N ARG A 138 1.49 43.64 -18.39
CA ARG A 138 0.20 42.93 -18.32
C ARG A 138 -0.07 42.41 -16.91
N VAL A 139 0.98 41.98 -16.22
CA VAL A 139 0.97 41.52 -14.82
C VAL A 139 2.09 42.21 -14.07
N ASP A 140 1.85 42.68 -12.84
CA ASP A 140 2.87 43.22 -11.96
C ASP A 140 2.53 43.03 -10.45
N TYR A 141 2.98 41.90 -9.88
CA TYR A 141 2.91 41.61 -8.44
C TYR A 141 4.18 42.10 -7.69
N ILE A 142 5.06 42.84 -8.37
CA ILE A 142 6.33 43.34 -7.82
C ILE A 142 6.17 44.79 -7.35
N SER A 143 5.61 45.66 -8.18
CA SER A 143 5.32 47.06 -7.82
C SER A 143 4.04 47.21 -6.99
N SER A 144 3.03 46.39 -7.27
CA SER A 144 1.75 46.41 -6.54
C SER A 144 1.68 45.33 -5.46
N ARG A 145 0.88 45.58 -4.41
CA ARG A 145 0.62 44.62 -3.33
C ARG A 145 -0.90 44.55 -3.08
N ARG A 146 -1.52 43.42 -3.42
CA ARG A 146 -2.94 43.12 -3.19
C ARG A 146 -3.07 41.67 -2.71
N ALA A 147 -4.13 41.36 -1.97
CA ALA A 147 -4.33 40.01 -1.42
C ALA A 147 -4.55 38.96 -2.53
N HIS A 148 -5.36 39.28 -3.54
CA HIS A 148 -5.71 38.42 -4.69
C HIS A 148 -4.58 38.23 -5.73
N GLN A 149 -3.30 38.32 -5.32
CA GLN A 149 -2.13 38.17 -6.20
C GLN A 149 -1.43 36.84 -5.94
N HIS A 150 -2.11 35.76 -6.32
CA HIS A 150 -1.72 34.38 -6.11
C HIS A 150 -1.82 33.57 -7.42
N LYS A 151 -1.18 32.40 -7.44
CA LYS A 151 -1.02 31.55 -8.63
C LYS A 151 -2.32 31.27 -9.37
N CYS A 152 -3.42 30.98 -8.67
CA CYS A 152 -4.69 30.65 -9.32
C CYS A 152 -5.26 31.83 -10.13
N ALA A 153 -5.27 33.05 -9.58
CA ALA A 153 -5.70 34.25 -10.31
C ALA A 153 -4.77 34.53 -11.52
N LEU A 154 -3.47 34.30 -11.37
CA LEU A 154 -2.49 34.46 -12.43
C LEU A 154 -2.73 33.49 -13.60
N LEU A 155 -2.96 32.20 -13.31
CA LEU A 155 -3.08 31.15 -14.33
C LEU A 155 -4.49 31.03 -14.93
N SER A 156 -5.56 31.30 -14.18
CA SER A 156 -6.94 31.16 -14.66
C SER A 156 -7.47 32.41 -15.37
N ARG A 157 -7.02 33.61 -14.97
CA ARG A 157 -7.57 34.89 -15.44
C ARG A 157 -6.54 35.79 -16.10
N GLU A 158 -5.40 36.04 -15.46
CA GLU A 158 -4.53 37.15 -15.87
C GLU A 158 -3.62 36.81 -17.05
N ILE A 159 -3.03 35.61 -17.12
CA ILE A 159 -2.31 35.15 -18.32
C ILE A 159 -3.26 34.92 -19.51
N PRO A 160 -4.43 34.25 -19.37
CA PRO A 160 -5.39 34.11 -20.46
C PRO A 160 -5.95 35.44 -21.03
N ALA A 161 -5.94 36.52 -20.24
CA ALA A 161 -6.35 37.85 -20.70
C ALA A 161 -5.28 38.59 -21.56
N ILE A 162 -4.10 38.00 -21.78
CA ILE A 162 -3.04 38.61 -22.58
C ILE A 162 -3.31 38.42 -24.08
N THR A 163 -4.06 39.35 -24.66
CA THR A 163 -4.30 39.44 -26.11
C THR A 163 -3.08 39.96 -26.88
N TYR A 164 -2.81 39.39 -28.05
CA TYR A 164 -1.75 39.78 -28.98
C TYR A 164 -2.17 40.94 -29.90
N ARG A 165 -1.23 41.82 -30.27
CA ARG A 165 -1.46 43.01 -31.11
C ARG A 165 -0.50 43.15 -32.30
N GLY A 166 0.62 42.42 -32.31
CA GLY A 166 1.68 42.60 -33.30
C GLY A 166 2.48 43.90 -33.15
N GLY A 167 3.41 44.13 -34.08
CA GLY A 167 4.24 45.32 -34.18
C GLY A 167 5.69 45.02 -34.56
N GLY A 168 6.60 45.97 -34.32
CA GLY A 168 8.04 45.71 -34.34
C GLY A 168 8.52 45.02 -33.06
N THR A 169 9.84 44.93 -32.87
CA THR A 169 10.48 44.21 -31.75
C THR A 169 11.31 45.17 -30.87
N TYR A 170 10.70 45.87 -29.91
CA TYR A 170 11.35 46.92 -29.13
C TYR A 170 11.95 46.43 -27.79
N THR A 171 12.88 45.47 -27.88
CA THR A 171 13.56 44.82 -26.74
C THR A 171 14.17 45.80 -25.74
N LYS A 172 14.72 46.94 -26.21
CA LYS A 172 15.22 48.01 -25.35
C LYS A 172 14.16 48.58 -24.40
N GLY A 173 12.94 48.79 -24.88
CA GLY A 173 11.83 49.27 -24.03
C GLY A 173 11.41 48.25 -22.99
N ALA A 174 11.43 46.96 -23.35
CA ALA A 174 11.15 45.85 -22.44
C ALA A 174 12.10 45.86 -21.23
N PHE A 175 13.41 46.00 -21.46
CA PHE A 175 14.39 46.14 -20.37
C PHE A 175 14.25 47.44 -19.57
N GLN A 176 13.84 48.56 -20.18
CA GLN A 176 13.53 49.79 -19.44
C GLN A 176 12.33 49.60 -18.49
N GLN A 177 11.30 48.89 -18.94
CA GLN A 177 10.12 48.58 -18.12
C GLN A 177 10.44 47.58 -17.00
N ALA A 178 11.21 46.52 -17.29
CA ALA A 178 11.70 45.58 -16.27
C ALA A 178 12.54 46.29 -15.21
N ALA A 179 13.45 47.19 -15.62
CA ALA A 179 14.25 47.98 -14.68
C ALA A 179 13.39 48.85 -13.76
N GLN A 180 12.31 49.47 -14.27
CA GLN A 180 11.42 50.28 -13.44
C GLN A 180 10.59 49.43 -12.47
N ILE A 181 10.12 48.24 -12.87
CA ILE A 181 9.40 47.30 -12.00
C ILE A 181 10.33 46.77 -10.88
N LEU A 182 11.56 46.38 -11.23
CA LEU A 182 12.54 45.85 -10.28
C LEU A 182 13.05 46.88 -9.26
N ARG A 183 12.73 48.18 -9.39
CA ARG A 183 12.94 49.17 -8.31
C ARG A 183 11.98 49.01 -7.13
N HIS A 184 10.93 48.20 -7.29
CA HIS A 184 10.00 47.80 -6.23
C HIS A 184 10.22 46.34 -5.77
N SER A 185 11.39 45.77 -6.12
CA SER A 185 11.89 44.50 -5.58
C SER A 185 12.07 44.52 -4.06
N ARG A 186 12.21 43.34 -3.47
CA ARG A 186 12.73 43.21 -2.10
C ARG A 186 14.26 43.35 -2.15
N GLU A 187 14.88 43.93 -1.11
CA GLU A 187 16.34 44.08 -1.07
C GLU A 187 17.01 42.69 -1.11
N ASN A 188 16.66 41.84 -0.14
CA ASN A 188 17.08 40.43 -0.08
C ASN A 188 16.13 39.51 -0.86
N SER A 189 16.01 39.70 -2.18
CA SER A 189 15.41 38.75 -3.13
C SER A 189 16.38 38.34 -4.24
N THR A 190 16.22 37.10 -4.71
CA THR A 190 16.75 36.67 -6.02
C THR A 190 15.89 37.29 -7.11
N LYS A 191 16.52 37.99 -8.07
CA LYS A 191 15.84 38.77 -9.12
C LYS A 191 16.20 38.15 -10.46
N VAL A 192 15.20 37.75 -11.25
CA VAL A 192 15.41 37.02 -12.52
C VAL A 192 14.62 37.68 -13.64
N ILE A 193 15.24 37.84 -14.81
CA ILE A 193 14.59 38.23 -16.06
C ILE A 193 14.64 37.05 -17.04
N PHE A 194 13.49 36.68 -17.60
CA PHE A 194 13.37 35.79 -18.75
C PHE A 194 12.97 36.61 -19.98
N LEU A 195 13.87 36.75 -20.94
CA LEU A 195 13.58 37.32 -22.26
C LEU A 195 13.27 36.20 -23.25
N ILE A 196 12.17 36.33 -23.99
CA ILE A 196 11.83 35.50 -25.15
C ILE A 196 11.68 36.44 -26.35
N THR A 197 12.23 36.08 -27.51
CA THR A 197 12.16 36.88 -28.76
C THR A 197 12.66 36.09 -29.97
N ASP A 198 12.15 36.39 -31.17
CA ASP A 198 12.63 35.84 -32.44
C ASP A 198 13.45 36.84 -33.30
N GLY A 199 13.53 38.11 -32.87
CA GLY A 199 13.89 39.24 -33.72
C GLY A 199 15.13 40.06 -33.31
N TYR A 200 15.31 41.19 -34.00
CA TYR A 200 16.34 42.20 -33.74
C TYR A 200 15.73 43.42 -33.03
N SER A 201 16.45 44.08 -32.11
CA SER A 201 15.93 45.23 -31.34
C SER A 201 15.66 46.47 -32.21
N ASN A 202 14.43 46.58 -32.71
CA ASN A 202 13.92 47.62 -33.59
C ASN A 202 13.63 48.94 -32.86
N GLY A 203 14.65 49.49 -32.18
CA GLY A 203 14.59 50.82 -31.58
C GLY A 203 15.82 51.30 -30.84
N GLY A 204 16.93 50.55 -30.88
CA GLY A 204 18.21 50.89 -30.28
C GLY A 204 18.76 49.78 -29.37
N ASP A 205 20.04 49.89 -29.02
CA ASP A 205 20.76 48.85 -28.28
C ASP A 205 20.21 48.63 -26.85
N PRO A 206 19.79 47.39 -26.49
CA PRO A 206 19.34 47.03 -25.14
C PRO A 206 20.51 46.64 -24.20
N ARG A 207 21.67 46.24 -24.73
CA ARG A 207 22.78 45.65 -23.95
C ARG A 207 23.28 46.52 -22.79
N PRO A 208 23.38 47.87 -22.89
CA PRO A 208 23.79 48.71 -21.76
C PRO A 208 22.82 48.63 -20.56
N ILE A 209 21.54 48.38 -20.82
CA ILE A 209 20.50 48.30 -19.78
C ILE A 209 20.50 46.91 -19.15
N ALA A 210 20.66 45.85 -19.96
CA ALA A 210 20.88 44.49 -19.46
C ALA A 210 22.14 44.39 -18.60
N ALA A 211 23.24 45.05 -19.00
CA ALA A 211 24.47 45.15 -18.20
C ALA A 211 24.19 45.80 -16.83
N SER A 212 23.60 47.01 -16.83
CA SER A 212 23.25 47.72 -15.59
C SER A 212 22.29 46.94 -14.66
N LEU A 213 21.51 45.99 -15.19
CA LEU A 213 20.65 45.10 -14.39
C LEU A 213 21.44 43.94 -13.78
N ARG A 214 22.38 43.34 -14.51
CA ARG A 214 23.30 42.33 -13.94
C ARG A 214 24.20 42.92 -12.86
N ASP A 215 24.67 44.15 -13.06
CA ASP A 215 25.44 44.90 -12.06
C ASP A 215 24.63 45.19 -10.77
N PHE A 216 23.28 45.19 -10.88
CA PHE A 216 22.34 45.27 -9.76
C PHE A 216 21.91 43.88 -9.22
N GLY A 217 22.61 42.81 -9.60
CA GLY A 217 22.38 41.44 -9.12
C GLY A 217 21.20 40.72 -9.75
N VAL A 218 20.77 41.09 -10.96
CA VAL A 218 19.69 40.42 -11.70
C VAL A 218 20.24 39.30 -12.60
N GLU A 219 19.72 38.08 -12.46
CA GLU A 219 20.05 36.91 -13.28
C GLU A 219 19.22 36.98 -14.58
N ILE A 220 19.86 37.13 -15.75
CA ILE A 220 19.17 37.33 -17.03
C ILE A 220 19.32 36.08 -17.90
N PHE A 221 18.18 35.48 -18.27
CA PHE A 221 18.05 34.39 -19.22
C PHE A 221 17.48 34.93 -20.53
N THR A 222 17.99 34.45 -21.67
CA THR A 222 17.54 34.86 -23.00
C THR A 222 17.25 33.64 -23.88
N PHE A 223 16.03 33.55 -24.40
CA PHE A 223 15.59 32.58 -25.39
C PHE A 223 15.50 33.28 -26.75
N GLY A 224 16.45 32.99 -27.62
CA GLY A 224 16.43 33.40 -29.02
C GLY A 224 15.89 32.29 -29.91
N ILE A 225 14.87 32.60 -30.69
CA ILE A 225 14.24 31.66 -31.62
C ILE A 225 14.54 32.14 -33.06
N TRP A 226 14.75 31.20 -33.99
CA TRP A 226 15.03 31.48 -35.40
C TRP A 226 16.30 32.35 -35.64
N GLN A 227 16.17 33.49 -36.33
CA GLN A 227 17.28 34.32 -36.84
C GLN A 227 17.68 35.49 -35.91
N GLY A 228 17.16 35.53 -34.68
CA GLY A 228 17.45 36.57 -33.70
C GLY A 228 18.96 36.81 -33.46
N ASN A 229 19.31 38.01 -33.02
CA ASN A 229 20.70 38.45 -32.95
C ASN A 229 21.51 37.71 -31.86
N ILE A 230 22.14 36.60 -32.25
CA ILE A 230 22.91 35.70 -31.35
C ILE A 230 23.92 36.47 -30.49
N ARG A 231 24.62 37.47 -31.04
CA ARG A 231 25.61 38.26 -30.29
C ARG A 231 24.94 39.17 -29.26
N GLU A 232 23.86 39.85 -29.64
CA GLU A 232 23.11 40.75 -28.75
C GLU A 232 22.41 40.00 -27.61
N LEU A 233 21.80 38.85 -27.90
CA LEU A 233 21.19 37.96 -26.90
C LEU A 233 22.24 37.43 -25.91
N ASN A 234 23.35 36.90 -26.44
CA ASN A 234 24.47 36.43 -25.61
C ASN A 234 25.05 37.57 -24.76
N ASP A 235 25.28 38.76 -25.32
CA ASP A 235 25.73 39.95 -24.58
C ASP A 235 24.77 40.36 -23.44
N MET A 236 23.46 40.13 -23.58
CA MET A 236 22.43 40.42 -22.56
C MET A 236 22.31 39.34 -21.47
N ALA A 237 22.54 38.06 -21.79
CA ALA A 237 22.46 36.96 -20.83
C ALA A 237 23.47 37.08 -19.67
N SER A 238 23.18 36.44 -18.54
CA SER A 238 24.11 36.28 -17.41
C SER A 238 25.16 35.18 -17.66
N THR A 239 26.20 35.14 -16.83
CA THR A 239 27.33 34.19 -16.93
C THR A 239 27.17 33.01 -15.96
N PRO A 240 27.50 31.77 -16.34
CA PRO A 240 28.05 31.32 -17.64
C PRO A 240 26.99 31.35 -18.75
N LYS A 241 27.41 31.69 -19.98
CA LYS A 241 26.48 31.96 -21.10
C LYS A 241 25.76 30.70 -21.57
N GLU A 242 26.43 29.57 -21.44
CA GLU A 242 26.04 28.21 -21.82
C GLU A 242 24.82 27.70 -21.04
N GLU A 243 24.46 28.37 -19.94
CA GLU A 243 23.34 28.04 -19.05
C GLU A 243 22.27 29.15 -18.98
N HIS A 244 22.47 30.27 -19.67
CA HIS A 244 21.58 31.44 -19.64
C HIS A 244 21.13 31.92 -21.03
N CYS A 245 21.88 31.60 -22.09
CA CYS A 245 21.57 31.96 -23.47
C CYS A 245 21.13 30.71 -24.26
N TYR A 246 19.83 30.56 -24.47
CA TYR A 246 19.22 29.45 -25.20
C TYR A 246 18.90 29.89 -26.63
N LEU A 247 19.41 29.16 -27.62
CA LEU A 247 19.31 29.51 -29.04
C LEU A 247 18.70 28.33 -29.81
N LEU A 248 17.50 28.51 -30.34
CA LEU A 248 16.60 27.44 -30.81
C LEU A 248 16.17 27.69 -32.26
N HIS A 249 16.11 26.62 -33.05
CA HIS A 249 15.88 26.68 -34.49
C HIS A 249 14.40 26.75 -34.89
N SER A 250 13.46 26.57 -33.96
CA SER A 250 12.02 26.77 -34.20
C SER A 250 11.26 26.96 -32.89
N PHE A 251 10.01 27.42 -32.98
CA PHE A 251 9.08 27.40 -31.84
C PHE A 251 8.71 25.96 -31.40
N GLU A 252 8.90 24.96 -32.27
CA GLU A 252 8.74 23.54 -31.93
C GLU A 252 9.90 23.04 -31.05
N GLU A 253 11.16 23.44 -31.34
CA GLU A 253 12.29 23.18 -30.44
C GLU A 253 12.08 23.84 -29.07
N PHE A 254 11.46 25.02 -29.03
CA PHE A 254 11.12 25.74 -27.81
C PHE A 254 10.03 25.02 -26.99
N GLU A 255 8.94 24.56 -27.62
CA GLU A 255 7.91 23.75 -26.93
C GLU A 255 8.43 22.34 -26.56
N ALA A 256 9.42 21.79 -27.27
CA ALA A 256 10.12 20.57 -26.88
C ALA A 256 11.05 20.77 -25.67
N LEU A 257 11.81 21.87 -25.63
CA LEU A 257 12.62 22.28 -24.47
C LEU A 257 11.73 22.45 -23.23
N ALA A 258 10.60 23.17 -23.39
CA ALA A 258 9.63 23.42 -22.33
C ALA A 258 9.11 22.10 -21.71
N ARG A 259 8.64 21.16 -22.55
CA ARG A 259 8.13 19.86 -22.10
C ARG A 259 9.21 19.01 -21.40
N ARG A 260 10.42 18.93 -21.97
CA ARG A 260 11.50 18.08 -21.43
C ARG A 260 12.11 18.61 -20.12
N ALA A 261 12.12 19.93 -19.91
CA ALA A 261 12.75 20.54 -18.75
C ALA A 261 11.81 20.70 -17.53
N LEU A 262 10.48 20.75 -17.73
CA LEU A 262 9.50 21.23 -16.75
C LEU A 262 8.43 20.17 -16.39
N HIS A 263 8.87 18.99 -15.97
CA HIS A 263 8.00 17.98 -15.33
C HIS A 263 8.73 17.35 -14.13
N GLU A 264 8.16 17.56 -12.96
CA GLU A 264 8.58 17.00 -11.67
C GLU A 264 7.37 17.03 -10.75
N ASP A 265 7.09 15.92 -10.04
CA ASP A 265 5.93 15.85 -9.15
C ASP A 265 6.13 16.79 -7.96
N LEU A 266 5.35 17.87 -7.94
CA LEU A 266 5.41 18.87 -6.90
C LEU A 266 4.70 18.33 -5.64
N PRO A 267 5.29 18.49 -4.44
CA PRO A 267 4.61 18.10 -3.21
C PRO A 267 3.32 18.89 -3.02
N SER A 268 2.34 18.27 -2.35
CA SER A 268 1.06 18.90 -1.99
C SER A 268 1.28 20.27 -1.36
N GLY A 269 0.87 21.32 -2.06
CA GLY A 269 1.24 22.69 -1.73
C GLY A 269 0.48 23.26 -0.52
N SER A 270 0.87 24.47 -0.10
CA SER A 270 0.03 25.25 0.82
C SER A 270 -1.17 25.86 0.09
N PHE A 271 -2.24 26.13 0.84
CA PHE A 271 -3.53 26.58 0.32
C PHE A 271 -3.91 27.95 0.88
N ILE A 272 -4.53 28.80 0.06
CA ILE A 272 -5.08 30.10 0.45
C ILE A 272 -6.60 30.05 0.29
N GLN A 273 -7.34 30.36 1.34
CA GLN A 273 -8.80 30.47 1.30
C GLN A 273 -9.25 31.65 0.44
N GLU A 274 -10.23 31.43 -0.45
CA GLU A 274 -10.77 32.43 -1.37
C GLU A 274 -12.31 32.39 -1.37
N ASP A 275 -12.93 33.37 -2.04
CA ASP A 275 -14.39 33.44 -2.14
C ASP A 275 -14.97 32.23 -2.92
N MET A 276 -16.08 31.67 -2.41
CA MET A 276 -16.70 30.43 -2.92
C MET A 276 -17.06 30.50 -4.41
N SER A 277 -17.35 31.69 -4.93
CA SER A 277 -17.62 31.93 -6.36
C SER A 277 -16.48 31.50 -7.29
N HIS A 278 -15.22 31.46 -6.80
CA HIS A 278 -14.09 30.99 -7.62
C HIS A 278 -14.06 29.48 -7.83
N CYS A 279 -14.73 28.69 -6.98
CA CYS A 279 -14.86 27.24 -7.14
C CYS A 279 -16.11 26.84 -7.94
N SER A 280 -16.90 27.80 -8.43
CA SER A 280 -18.19 27.50 -9.08
C SER A 280 -18.06 26.80 -10.45
N TYR A 281 -16.85 26.71 -11.01
CA TYR A 281 -16.57 25.94 -12.24
C TYR A 281 -16.29 24.45 -11.99
N LEU A 282 -16.19 24.00 -10.74
CA LEU A 282 -15.85 22.62 -10.38
C LEU A 282 -17.02 21.63 -10.50
N CYS A 283 -18.22 22.10 -10.83
CA CYS A 283 -19.41 21.28 -11.01
C CYS A 283 -20.28 21.79 -12.16
N GLU A 284 -21.02 20.88 -12.81
CA GLU A 284 -21.87 21.17 -13.97
C GLU A 284 -23.00 22.18 -13.68
N ALA A 285 -23.38 22.33 -12.42
CA ALA A 285 -24.40 23.29 -11.97
C ALA A 285 -23.91 24.76 -11.99
N GLY A 286 -22.60 25.02 -12.06
CA GLY A 286 -22.02 26.36 -12.18
C GLY A 286 -22.08 27.25 -10.93
N GLN A 287 -22.68 26.77 -9.82
CA GLN A 287 -22.89 27.47 -8.55
C GLN A 287 -22.78 26.48 -7.38
N ASP A 288 -22.33 26.97 -6.21
CA ASP A 288 -22.27 26.24 -4.92
C ASP A 288 -21.72 24.80 -4.97
N CYS A 289 -20.65 24.60 -5.74
CA CYS A 289 -20.04 23.28 -5.99
C CYS A 289 -19.35 22.64 -4.77
N CYS A 290 -18.86 23.43 -3.81
CA CYS A 290 -18.23 22.91 -2.60
C CYS A 290 -19.28 22.46 -1.58
N ASP A 291 -18.94 21.44 -0.79
CA ASP A 291 -19.72 21.03 0.37
C ASP A 291 -19.90 22.20 1.38
N GLN A 292 -20.98 22.19 2.14
CA GLN A 292 -21.18 23.12 3.26
C GLN A 292 -20.08 22.97 4.34
N MET A 293 -19.46 21.78 4.45
CA MET A 293 -18.31 21.48 5.30
C MET A 293 -16.95 21.61 4.58
N ALA A 294 -16.92 22.24 3.41
CA ALA A 294 -15.70 22.62 2.68
C ALA A 294 -15.59 24.14 2.53
N SER A 295 -14.39 24.61 2.18
CA SER A 295 -14.22 25.96 1.64
C SER A 295 -13.40 25.95 0.36
N CYS A 296 -13.64 26.94 -0.50
CA CYS A 296 -12.86 27.15 -1.71
C CYS A 296 -11.44 27.62 -1.37
N LYS A 297 -10.42 26.89 -1.81
CA LYS A 297 -9.01 27.26 -1.58
C LYS A 297 -8.22 27.22 -2.88
N CYS A 298 -7.39 28.24 -3.10
CA CYS A 298 -6.38 28.23 -4.16
C CYS A 298 -5.17 27.41 -3.71
N GLY A 299 -4.83 26.35 -4.46
CA GLY A 299 -3.57 25.64 -4.30
C GLY A 299 -2.40 26.49 -4.81
N THR A 300 -1.51 26.90 -3.91
CA THR A 300 -0.42 27.84 -4.27
C THR A 300 0.66 27.19 -5.15
N HIS A 301 0.74 25.85 -5.16
CA HIS A 301 1.60 25.06 -6.04
C HIS A 301 0.85 24.55 -7.28
N THR A 302 -0.37 24.03 -7.16
CA THR A 302 -1.18 23.54 -8.31
C THR A 302 -1.63 24.68 -9.22
N GLY A 303 -1.92 25.86 -8.66
CA GLY A 303 -2.50 26.99 -9.39
C GLY A 303 -3.96 26.79 -9.77
N GLN A 304 -4.65 25.85 -9.12
CA GLN A 304 -6.07 25.55 -9.32
C GLN A 304 -6.87 25.93 -8.07
N PHE A 305 -8.15 26.22 -8.24
CA PHE A 305 -9.09 26.31 -7.11
C PHE A 305 -9.63 24.90 -6.83
N GLU A 306 -9.61 24.53 -5.56
CA GLU A 306 -9.98 23.20 -5.06
C GLU A 306 -10.95 23.41 -3.88
N CYS A 307 -12.04 22.66 -3.83
CA CYS A 307 -12.88 22.60 -2.63
C CYS A 307 -12.18 21.70 -1.61
N ILE A 308 -11.97 22.16 -0.37
CA ILE A 308 -11.25 21.40 0.64
C ILE A 308 -12.08 21.31 1.91
N CYS A 309 -12.39 20.08 2.35
CA CYS A 309 -13.10 19.82 3.59
C CYS A 309 -12.37 20.46 4.78
N GLU A 310 -13.13 21.09 5.67
CA GLU A 310 -12.59 21.76 6.84
C GLU A 310 -12.09 20.78 7.91
N LYS A 311 -11.41 21.34 8.92
CA LYS A 311 -10.91 20.57 10.07
C LYS A 311 -12.00 19.66 10.66
N GLY A 312 -11.64 18.43 10.99
CA GLY A 312 -12.57 17.35 11.38
C GLY A 312 -13.18 16.55 10.22
N TYR A 313 -13.08 17.01 8.96
CA TYR A 313 -13.69 16.35 7.80
C TYR A 313 -12.66 15.93 6.74
N TYR A 314 -12.93 14.81 6.06
CA TYR A 314 -12.10 14.26 4.98
C TYR A 314 -12.95 13.92 3.75
N GLY A 315 -12.30 13.88 2.59
CA GLY A 315 -12.96 13.70 1.29
C GLY A 315 -12.46 14.71 0.24
N LYS A 316 -13.20 14.80 -0.87
CA LYS A 316 -12.84 15.62 -2.04
C LYS A 316 -13.32 17.07 -1.98
N GLY A 317 -14.16 17.43 -1.00
CA GLY A 317 -14.65 18.80 -0.83
C GLY A 317 -15.83 19.23 -1.70
N LEU A 318 -16.19 18.46 -2.74
CA LEU A 318 -17.41 18.72 -3.53
C LEU A 318 -18.68 18.36 -2.75
N GLN A 319 -19.82 18.85 -3.21
CA GLN A 319 -21.11 18.72 -2.54
C GLN A 319 -21.45 17.25 -2.15
N TYR A 320 -21.68 17.01 -0.86
CA TYR A 320 -21.92 15.71 -0.22
C TYR A 320 -20.72 14.75 -0.17
N GLU A 321 -19.52 15.18 -0.59
CA GLU A 321 -18.27 14.39 -0.51
C GLU A 321 -17.40 14.74 0.71
N CYS A 322 -17.84 15.59 1.66
CA CYS A 322 -17.16 15.76 2.95
C CYS A 322 -17.76 14.85 4.04
N THR A 323 -16.94 13.92 4.51
CA THR A 323 -17.29 12.97 5.58
C THR A 323 -16.54 13.29 6.87
N ALA A 324 -17.22 13.16 8.02
CA ALA A 324 -16.62 13.43 9.32
C ALA A 324 -15.60 12.35 9.71
N CYS A 325 -14.45 12.73 10.27
CA CYS A 325 -13.45 11.79 10.78
C CYS A 325 -14.06 10.83 11.82
N PRO A 326 -13.71 9.54 11.80
CA PRO A 326 -14.32 8.52 12.65
C PRO A 326 -13.96 8.67 14.14
N SER A 327 -14.82 8.17 15.01
CA SER A 327 -14.63 8.22 16.47
C SER A 327 -13.30 7.60 16.92
N GLY A 328 -12.57 8.31 17.78
CA GLY A 328 -11.19 7.95 18.18
C GLY A 328 -10.10 8.57 17.30
N THR A 329 -10.48 9.40 16.33
CA THR A 329 -9.57 10.23 15.53
C THR A 329 -9.94 11.72 15.62
N TYR A 330 -9.02 12.60 15.22
CA TYR A 330 -9.24 14.04 15.07
C TYR A 330 -8.46 14.58 13.86
N LYS A 331 -8.91 15.68 13.26
CA LYS A 331 -8.20 16.35 12.16
C LYS A 331 -8.07 17.85 12.43
N PRO A 332 -6.88 18.39 12.75
CA PRO A 332 -6.72 19.77 13.19
C PRO A 332 -6.77 20.81 12.06
N GLU A 333 -6.39 20.42 10.85
CA GLU A 333 -6.29 21.32 9.69
C GLU A 333 -7.15 20.84 8.54
N GLY A 334 -7.83 21.76 7.86
CA GLY A 334 -8.62 21.50 6.65
C GLY A 334 -7.73 21.34 5.42
N SER A 335 -7.01 20.21 5.36
CA SER A 335 -6.14 19.77 4.26
C SER A 335 -6.85 18.75 3.34
N PRO A 336 -6.47 18.68 2.04
CA PRO A 336 -7.07 17.73 1.11
C PRO A 336 -6.57 16.30 1.39
N GLY A 337 -7.44 15.32 1.20
CA GLY A 337 -7.12 13.89 1.33
C GLY A 337 -8.25 13.05 1.92
N GLY A 338 -8.07 11.73 1.85
CA GLY A 338 -9.00 10.74 2.39
C GLY A 338 -8.88 10.53 3.90
N ILE A 339 -9.39 9.39 4.37
CA ILE A 339 -9.47 9.01 5.80
C ILE A 339 -8.10 9.00 6.50
N SER A 340 -7.00 8.82 5.75
CA SER A 340 -5.62 8.95 6.23
C SER A 340 -5.23 10.35 6.74
N THR A 341 -6.07 11.37 6.51
CA THR A 341 -5.90 12.71 7.10
C THR A 341 -6.48 12.86 8.51
N CYS A 342 -7.17 11.84 9.03
CA CYS A 342 -7.66 11.78 10.40
C CYS A 342 -6.60 11.13 11.31
N LEU A 343 -6.07 11.87 12.28
CA LEU A 343 -5.02 11.41 13.20
C LEU A 343 -5.65 10.65 14.38
N PRO A 344 -5.06 9.52 14.85
CA PRO A 344 -5.57 8.81 16.02
C PRO A 344 -5.39 9.62 17.31
N CYS A 345 -6.28 9.41 18.28
CA CYS A 345 -6.15 9.99 19.62
C CYS A 345 -4.88 9.50 20.36
N PRO A 346 -4.34 10.24 21.36
CA PRO A 346 -3.03 9.95 21.97
C PRO A 346 -2.87 8.65 22.80
N ASP A 347 -3.94 7.88 23.01
CA ASP A 347 -3.96 6.63 23.78
C ASP A 347 -4.96 5.68 23.10
N GLU A 348 -4.65 4.39 23.00
CA GLU A 348 -5.54 3.40 22.36
C GLU A 348 -6.90 3.29 23.07
N ASN A 349 -6.99 3.67 24.34
CA ASN A 349 -8.22 3.69 25.14
C ASN A 349 -8.94 5.05 25.11
N HIS A 350 -8.45 6.04 24.36
CA HIS A 350 -9.24 7.21 24.00
C HIS A 350 -10.32 6.86 22.96
N THR A 351 -11.38 7.67 22.95
CA THR A 351 -12.40 7.81 21.92
C THR A 351 -12.68 9.30 21.72
N SER A 352 -13.29 9.68 20.60
CA SER A 352 -13.64 11.08 20.31
C SER A 352 -15.00 11.12 19.59
N PRO A 353 -15.74 12.25 19.63
CA PRO A 353 -16.89 12.44 18.75
C PRO A 353 -16.50 12.37 17.26
N PRO A 354 -17.38 11.87 16.37
CA PRO A 354 -17.17 12.01 14.93
C PRO A 354 -16.98 13.48 14.53
N GLY A 355 -15.99 13.75 13.68
CA GLY A 355 -15.67 15.13 13.25
C GLY A 355 -14.79 15.93 14.21
N SER A 356 -14.16 15.29 15.19
CA SER A 356 -13.25 15.95 16.15
C SER A 356 -12.09 16.69 15.49
N THR A 357 -11.67 17.81 16.09
CA THR A 357 -10.69 18.74 15.51
C THR A 357 -9.46 18.96 16.39
N SER A 358 -9.52 18.62 17.67
CA SER A 358 -8.43 18.78 18.65
C SER A 358 -8.07 17.44 19.28
N PRO A 359 -6.81 17.19 19.68
CA PRO A 359 -6.50 16.09 20.59
C PRO A 359 -7.16 16.28 21.98
N GLU A 360 -7.69 17.47 22.28
CA GLU A 360 -8.50 17.75 23.47
C GLU A 360 -9.93 17.21 23.36
N ASP A 361 -10.40 16.87 22.15
CA ASP A 361 -11.70 16.22 21.93
C ASP A 361 -11.64 14.70 22.24
N CYS A 362 -10.44 14.17 22.52
CA CYS A 362 -10.20 12.79 22.91
C CYS A 362 -10.50 12.58 24.41
N VAL A 363 -11.48 11.73 24.70
CA VAL A 363 -11.90 11.34 26.06
C VAL A 363 -11.72 9.85 26.26
N CYS A 364 -11.50 9.39 27.50
CA CYS A 364 -11.35 7.95 27.73
C CYS A 364 -12.65 7.18 27.42
N LYS A 365 -12.52 5.98 26.83
CA LYS A 365 -13.63 5.04 26.64
C LYS A 365 -14.29 4.68 27.97
N GLU A 366 -15.56 4.28 27.94
CA GLU A 366 -16.29 3.89 29.15
C GLU A 366 -15.52 2.81 29.95
N GLY A 367 -15.45 3.01 31.27
CA GLY A 367 -14.68 2.14 32.16
C GLY A 367 -13.18 2.44 32.25
N TYR A 368 -12.72 3.54 31.62
CA TYR A 368 -11.39 4.12 31.83
C TYR A 368 -11.49 5.55 32.39
N ARG A 369 -10.43 6.00 33.06
CA ARG A 369 -10.31 7.32 33.69
C ARG A 369 -9.07 8.04 33.17
N ALA A 370 -9.23 9.31 32.82
CA ALA A 370 -8.11 10.14 32.37
C ALA A 370 -7.10 10.35 33.50
N SER A 371 -5.84 10.06 33.19
CA SER A 371 -4.65 10.27 34.02
C SER A 371 -3.60 10.94 33.15
N GLY A 372 -3.57 12.28 33.18
CA GLY A 372 -2.80 13.07 32.21
C GLY A 372 -3.32 12.90 30.78
N GLN A 373 -2.44 12.47 29.86
CA GLN A 373 -2.78 12.14 28.46
C GLN A 373 -3.03 10.63 28.24
N THR A 374 -3.14 9.85 29.32
CA THR A 374 -3.33 8.38 29.27
C THR A 374 -4.58 7.94 30.01
N CYS A 375 -5.14 6.79 29.62
CA CYS A 375 -6.40 6.27 30.16
C CYS A 375 -6.17 5.06 31.07
N GLU A 376 -6.23 5.27 32.39
CA GLU A 376 -6.14 4.20 33.39
C GLU A 376 -7.46 3.44 33.52
N VAL A 377 -7.43 2.11 33.65
CA VAL A 377 -8.66 1.31 33.80
C VAL A 377 -9.33 1.56 35.15
N VAL A 378 -10.67 1.67 35.15
CA VAL A 378 -11.44 1.82 36.39
C VAL A 378 -11.44 0.50 37.17
N HIS A 379 -11.13 0.58 38.47
CA HIS A 379 -11.19 -0.55 39.39
C HIS A 379 -12.38 -0.44 40.34
N CYS A 380 -13.13 -1.54 40.48
CA CYS A 380 -14.15 -1.71 41.51
C CYS A 380 -13.53 -2.10 42.87
N PRO A 381 -14.24 -1.94 44.01
CA PRO A 381 -13.78 -2.42 45.32
C PRO A 381 -13.46 -3.93 45.31
N ALA A 382 -12.34 -4.33 45.91
CA ALA A 382 -11.95 -5.74 45.94
C ALA A 382 -12.92 -6.59 46.78
N LEU A 383 -13.68 -7.47 46.13
CA LEU A 383 -14.61 -8.39 46.79
C LEU A 383 -13.87 -9.48 47.57
N LYS A 384 -14.46 -9.92 48.67
CA LYS A 384 -14.06 -11.11 49.42
C LYS A 384 -15.12 -12.19 49.24
N PRO A 385 -14.76 -13.49 49.24
CA PRO A 385 -15.76 -14.54 49.21
C PRO A 385 -16.63 -14.47 50.48
N PRO A 386 -17.95 -14.70 50.39
CA PRO A 386 -18.82 -14.64 51.56
C PRO A 386 -18.51 -15.79 52.53
N GLU A 387 -18.92 -15.64 53.79
CA GLU A 387 -18.69 -16.68 54.81
C GLU A 387 -19.38 -18.00 54.41
N ASN A 388 -18.66 -19.11 54.46
CA ASN A 388 -19.06 -20.40 53.88
C ASN A 388 -19.29 -20.40 52.35
N GLY A 389 -18.70 -19.46 51.60
CA GLY A 389 -18.65 -19.42 50.13
C GLY A 389 -17.23 -19.25 49.57
N TYR A 390 -17.11 -19.30 48.24
CA TYR A 390 -15.86 -19.17 47.48
C TYR A 390 -16.11 -18.58 46.08
N PHE A 391 -15.08 -17.98 45.48
CA PHE A 391 -15.08 -17.56 44.07
C PHE A 391 -14.74 -18.74 43.16
N ILE A 392 -15.39 -18.86 42.00
CA ILE A 392 -15.23 -20.02 41.10
C ILE A 392 -13.77 -20.23 40.63
N GLN A 393 -13.01 -19.15 40.44
CA GLN A 393 -11.59 -19.17 40.06
C GLN A 393 -10.64 -18.98 41.27
N ASN A 394 -11.13 -19.10 42.51
CA ASN A 394 -10.49 -18.74 43.79
C ASN A 394 -10.07 -17.26 43.94
N THR A 395 -9.92 -16.53 42.84
CA THR A 395 -9.54 -15.11 42.77
C THR A 395 -10.67 -14.32 42.12
N CYS A 396 -10.82 -13.04 42.48
CA CYS A 396 -11.74 -12.10 41.84
C CYS A 396 -10.95 -10.88 41.40
N ASN A 397 -10.74 -10.73 40.08
CA ASN A 397 -10.14 -9.53 39.50
C ASN A 397 -11.14 -8.37 39.59
N ASN A 398 -10.67 -7.14 39.78
CA ASN A 398 -11.52 -5.99 40.06
C ASN A 398 -11.41 -4.83 39.05
N HIS A 399 -10.78 -5.05 37.89
CA HIS A 399 -10.80 -4.08 36.79
C HIS A 399 -12.17 -4.06 36.07
N PHE A 400 -12.46 -3.01 35.33
CA PHE A 400 -13.64 -2.87 34.48
C PHE A 400 -13.91 -4.12 33.62
N ASN A 401 -15.19 -4.50 33.48
CA ASN A 401 -15.67 -5.72 32.84
C ASN A 401 -15.20 -7.07 33.46
N ALA A 402 -14.42 -7.07 34.55
CA ALA A 402 -14.17 -8.30 35.29
C ALA A 402 -15.47 -8.89 35.85
N ALA A 403 -15.66 -10.21 35.71
CA ALA A 403 -16.83 -10.93 36.17
C ALA A 403 -16.44 -11.98 37.24
N CYS A 404 -17.01 -11.86 38.45
CA CYS A 404 -16.71 -12.73 39.58
C CYS A 404 -17.92 -13.60 39.94
N GLY A 405 -17.84 -14.90 39.65
CA GLY A 405 -18.84 -15.89 40.04
C GLY A 405 -18.63 -16.41 41.47
N VAL A 406 -19.70 -16.47 42.26
CA VAL A 406 -19.73 -16.91 43.66
C VAL A 406 -20.48 -18.23 43.80
N ARG A 407 -19.96 -19.14 44.63
CA ARG A 407 -20.64 -20.39 45.02
C ARG A 407 -20.52 -20.63 46.52
N CYS A 408 -21.52 -21.29 47.10
CA CYS A 408 -21.48 -21.73 48.49
C CYS A 408 -20.78 -23.08 48.65
N HIS A 409 -20.19 -23.30 49.82
CA HIS A 409 -19.66 -24.59 50.23
C HIS A 409 -20.82 -25.60 50.44
N PRO A 410 -20.55 -26.92 50.30
CA PRO A 410 -21.59 -27.94 50.48
C PRO A 410 -22.27 -27.85 51.85
N GLY A 411 -23.59 -27.70 51.85
CA GLY A 411 -24.42 -27.57 53.06
C GLY A 411 -25.02 -26.18 53.27
N PHE A 412 -24.74 -25.25 52.37
CA PHE A 412 -25.27 -23.88 52.40
C PHE A 412 -25.88 -23.53 51.03
N ASP A 413 -27.02 -22.84 51.05
CA ASP A 413 -27.68 -22.29 49.86
C ASP A 413 -27.28 -20.83 49.65
N LEU A 414 -27.07 -20.43 48.39
CA LEU A 414 -26.74 -19.05 48.01
C LEU A 414 -27.99 -18.17 48.04
N VAL A 415 -27.90 -17.01 48.70
CA VAL A 415 -28.93 -15.97 48.71
C VAL A 415 -28.27 -14.66 48.28
N GLY A 416 -28.79 -14.00 47.24
CA GLY A 416 -28.17 -12.84 46.59
C GLY A 416 -27.66 -13.15 45.18
N SER A 417 -26.84 -12.26 44.60
CA SER A 417 -26.31 -12.45 43.24
C SER A 417 -25.23 -13.54 43.16
N SER A 418 -25.29 -14.38 42.12
CA SER A 418 -24.31 -15.45 41.86
C SER A 418 -23.14 -15.02 40.98
N ILE A 419 -23.25 -13.89 40.28
CA ILE A 419 -22.23 -13.28 39.45
C ILE A 419 -22.27 -11.76 39.72
N PHE A 420 -21.10 -11.16 39.88
CA PHE A 420 -20.91 -9.71 39.93
C PHE A 420 -20.07 -9.27 38.73
N LEU A 421 -20.45 -8.20 38.02
CA LEU A 421 -19.68 -7.57 36.94
C LEU A 421 -19.21 -6.17 37.38
N CYS A 422 -17.95 -5.82 37.11
CA CYS A 422 -17.43 -4.48 37.41
C CYS A 422 -17.86 -3.47 36.34
N LEU A 423 -18.74 -2.54 36.72
CA LEU A 423 -19.37 -1.55 35.82
C LEU A 423 -18.48 -0.32 35.57
N PRO A 424 -18.75 0.49 34.52
CA PRO A 424 -17.95 1.68 34.18
C PRO A 424 -17.79 2.71 35.32
N ASN A 425 -18.75 2.74 36.25
CA ASN A 425 -18.78 3.64 37.40
C ASN A 425 -17.94 3.16 38.60
N GLY A 426 -17.24 2.02 38.49
CA GLY A 426 -16.45 1.43 39.58
C GLY A 426 -17.29 0.72 40.65
N LEU A 427 -18.54 0.35 40.35
CA LEU A 427 -19.41 -0.43 41.24
C LEU A 427 -19.68 -1.82 40.65
N TRP A 428 -19.98 -2.78 41.52
CA TRP A 428 -20.34 -4.15 41.12
C TRP A 428 -21.84 -4.26 40.83
N SER A 429 -22.20 -4.91 39.71
CA SER A 429 -23.60 -5.24 39.42
C SER A 429 -24.07 -6.43 40.27
N GLY A 430 -24.96 -6.20 41.23
CA GLY A 430 -25.60 -7.28 41.99
C GLY A 430 -25.95 -6.89 43.42
N SER A 431 -26.67 -7.78 44.12
CA SER A 431 -26.91 -7.68 45.56
C SER A 431 -25.91 -8.55 46.33
N GLU A 432 -25.48 -8.07 47.50
CA GLU A 432 -24.55 -8.79 48.36
C GLU A 432 -25.02 -10.23 48.61
N SER A 433 -24.11 -11.18 48.43
CA SER A 433 -24.44 -12.61 48.44
C SER A 433 -23.99 -13.28 49.74
N SER A 434 -24.84 -14.14 50.29
CA SER A 434 -24.63 -14.81 51.57
C SER A 434 -25.00 -16.29 51.48
N CYS A 435 -24.19 -17.14 52.11
CA CYS A 435 -24.38 -18.59 52.12
C CYS A 435 -25.11 -19.02 53.38
N ARG A 436 -26.43 -19.20 53.28
CA ARG A 436 -27.30 -19.58 54.40
C ARG A 436 -27.28 -21.10 54.61
N VAL A 437 -27.11 -21.54 55.85
CA VAL A 437 -27.05 -22.97 56.19
C VAL A 437 -28.36 -23.70 55.86
N ARG A 438 -28.25 -24.92 55.34
CA ARG A 438 -29.39 -25.82 55.08
C ARG A 438 -29.96 -26.39 56.37
N THR A 439 -31.26 -26.65 56.39
CA THR A 439 -31.99 -27.19 57.55
C THR A 439 -32.81 -28.43 57.18
N CYS A 440 -32.76 -29.46 58.03
CA CYS A 440 -33.52 -30.70 57.87
C CYS A 440 -34.93 -30.63 58.49
N PRO A 441 -35.88 -31.50 58.08
CA PRO A 441 -37.21 -31.61 58.69
C PRO A 441 -37.15 -31.90 60.20
N ARG A 442 -38.10 -31.36 60.98
CA ARG A 442 -38.11 -31.51 62.45
C ARG A 442 -38.66 -32.87 62.89
N LEU A 443 -37.84 -33.63 63.62
CA LEU A 443 -38.16 -34.96 64.16
C LEU A 443 -39.14 -34.92 65.35
N ARG A 444 -39.76 -36.06 65.67
CA ARG A 444 -40.66 -36.27 66.81
C ARG A 444 -40.13 -37.38 67.73
N GLN A 445 -40.57 -37.40 68.99
CA GLN A 445 -40.08 -38.36 69.99
C GLN A 445 -40.77 -39.75 69.84
N PRO A 446 -40.02 -40.87 69.82
CA PRO A 446 -40.59 -42.22 69.74
C PRO A 446 -41.35 -42.67 71.02
N LYS A 447 -42.12 -43.76 70.91
CA LYS A 447 -42.72 -44.43 72.07
C LYS A 447 -41.73 -45.42 72.71
N HIS A 448 -41.72 -45.51 74.04
CA HIS A 448 -40.80 -46.34 74.84
C HIS A 448 -39.31 -46.00 74.60
N GLY A 449 -39.05 -44.71 74.42
CA GLY A 449 -37.71 -44.16 74.24
C GLY A 449 -37.70 -42.64 74.30
N HIS A 450 -36.53 -42.05 74.53
CA HIS A 450 -36.34 -40.62 74.74
C HIS A 450 -35.44 -40.02 73.66
N LEU A 451 -35.86 -38.88 73.08
CA LEU A 451 -35.17 -38.11 72.04
C LEU A 451 -34.51 -36.87 72.64
N SER A 452 -33.24 -36.61 72.31
CA SER A 452 -32.53 -35.38 72.67
C SER A 452 -31.63 -34.88 71.52
N CYS A 453 -31.67 -33.59 71.20
CA CYS A 453 -30.95 -32.99 70.07
C CYS A 453 -29.93 -31.95 70.54
N SER A 454 -28.79 -31.87 69.85
CA SER A 454 -27.65 -31.02 70.22
C SER A 454 -27.81 -29.53 69.90
N MET A 455 -28.78 -29.18 69.05
CA MET A 455 -29.13 -27.79 68.71
C MET A 455 -30.66 -27.67 68.57
N GLY A 456 -31.21 -26.47 68.83
CA GLY A 456 -32.65 -26.21 68.82
C GLY A 456 -33.25 -26.07 67.42
N GLU A 457 -32.49 -25.49 66.48
CA GLU A 457 -32.82 -25.47 65.05
C GLU A 457 -32.11 -26.62 64.33
N MET A 458 -32.80 -27.25 63.39
CA MET A 458 -32.35 -28.51 62.75
C MET A 458 -31.39 -28.25 61.57
N SER A 459 -30.37 -27.43 61.77
CA SER A 459 -29.39 -27.05 60.75
C SER A 459 -28.42 -28.19 60.39
N TYR A 460 -27.76 -28.08 59.24
CA TYR A 460 -26.71 -29.00 58.78
C TYR A 460 -25.70 -29.32 59.89
N ARG A 461 -25.40 -30.61 60.09
CA ARG A 461 -24.61 -31.20 61.19
C ARG A 461 -25.27 -31.22 62.58
N THR A 462 -26.53 -30.80 62.75
CA THR A 462 -27.30 -31.09 63.98
C THR A 462 -27.33 -32.59 64.25
N VAL A 463 -27.15 -32.99 65.50
CA VAL A 463 -27.16 -34.39 65.95
C VAL A 463 -28.31 -34.61 66.94
N CYS A 464 -29.14 -35.63 66.71
CA CYS A 464 -30.19 -36.06 67.62
C CYS A 464 -29.94 -37.51 68.06
N LEU A 465 -29.90 -37.77 69.37
CA LEU A 465 -29.79 -39.12 69.95
C LEU A 465 -31.15 -39.63 70.43
N VAL A 466 -31.33 -40.95 70.35
CA VAL A 466 -32.49 -41.67 70.90
C VAL A 466 -32.05 -42.86 71.75
N THR A 467 -32.66 -43.02 72.92
CA THR A 467 -32.46 -44.14 73.86
C THR A 467 -33.77 -44.90 74.10
N CYS A 468 -33.69 -46.18 74.48
CA CYS A 468 -34.84 -47.05 74.81
C CYS A 468 -34.88 -47.41 76.30
N ASP A 469 -36.05 -47.83 76.76
CA ASP A 469 -36.26 -48.37 78.11
C ASP A 469 -35.66 -49.80 78.27
N GLU A 470 -35.44 -50.25 79.51
CA GLU A 470 -34.75 -51.53 79.79
C GLU A 470 -35.47 -52.77 79.22
N GLY A 471 -34.68 -53.81 78.94
CA GLY A 471 -35.08 -54.98 78.15
C GLY A 471 -34.98 -54.76 76.65
N TYR A 472 -35.29 -53.55 76.16
CA TYR A 472 -35.39 -53.28 74.72
C TYR A 472 -34.13 -52.60 74.13
N ARG A 473 -33.43 -53.30 73.23
CA ARG A 473 -32.43 -52.69 72.33
C ARG A 473 -33.08 -51.78 71.30
N LEU A 474 -32.48 -50.64 70.99
CA LEU A 474 -32.93 -49.82 69.87
C LEU A 474 -32.79 -50.53 68.51
N GLU A 475 -33.64 -50.16 67.56
CA GLU A 475 -33.66 -50.54 66.16
C GLU A 475 -34.03 -49.32 65.30
N GLY A 476 -33.31 -49.08 64.20
CA GLY A 476 -33.25 -47.75 63.58
C GLY A 476 -32.11 -46.91 64.19
N SER A 477 -31.99 -45.65 63.79
CA SER A 477 -30.80 -44.85 64.09
C SER A 477 -30.78 -44.26 65.51
N ALA A 478 -29.90 -44.79 66.37
CA ALA A 478 -29.64 -44.28 67.73
C ALA A 478 -29.13 -42.84 67.79
N LYS A 479 -28.58 -42.39 66.66
CA LYS A 479 -28.04 -41.07 66.41
C LYS A 479 -28.39 -40.73 64.97
N LEU A 480 -29.09 -39.61 64.78
CA LEU A 480 -29.42 -39.02 63.48
C LEU A 480 -28.63 -37.73 63.30
N THR A 481 -28.08 -37.50 62.11
CA THR A 481 -27.31 -36.30 61.74
C THR A 481 -27.92 -35.62 60.52
N CYS A 482 -28.11 -34.30 60.56
CA CYS A 482 -28.63 -33.55 59.42
C CYS A 482 -27.54 -33.42 58.33
N GLN A 483 -27.80 -33.99 57.14
CA GLN A 483 -26.87 -34.07 56.03
C GLN A 483 -26.87 -32.83 55.11
N VAL A 484 -25.87 -32.79 54.24
CA VAL A 484 -25.57 -31.71 53.28
C VAL A 484 -26.71 -31.43 52.28
N ASN A 485 -27.57 -32.42 52.03
CA ASN A 485 -28.72 -32.33 51.15
C ASN A 485 -29.98 -31.74 51.81
N GLY A 486 -29.97 -31.50 53.13
CA GLY A 486 -31.16 -31.07 53.89
C GLY A 486 -32.04 -32.24 54.36
N GLN A 487 -31.52 -33.46 54.44
CA GLN A 487 -32.21 -34.66 54.93
C GLN A 487 -31.40 -35.34 56.05
N TRP A 488 -32.02 -36.24 56.82
CA TRP A 488 -31.33 -36.96 57.90
C TRP A 488 -30.57 -38.18 57.38
N ASP A 489 -29.45 -38.52 58.04
CA ASP A 489 -28.54 -39.61 57.64
C ASP A 489 -29.04 -41.04 57.86
N GLY A 490 -30.24 -41.22 58.41
CA GLY A 490 -30.75 -42.55 58.76
C GLY A 490 -32.26 -42.59 59.02
N LEU A 491 -32.72 -43.80 59.38
CA LEU A 491 -34.14 -44.12 59.56
C LEU A 491 -34.60 -43.85 61.00
N GLU A 492 -35.85 -43.39 61.15
CA GLU A 492 -36.46 -43.01 62.43
C GLU A 492 -36.56 -44.22 63.41
N PRO A 493 -36.10 -44.11 64.67
CA PRO A 493 -35.85 -45.26 65.56
C PRO A 493 -37.02 -45.76 66.44
N ARG A 494 -36.91 -47.03 66.89
CA ARG A 494 -37.83 -47.85 67.73
C ARG A 494 -37.05 -48.90 68.59
N CYS A 495 -37.66 -49.90 69.26
CA CYS A 495 -36.98 -50.80 70.25
C CYS A 495 -37.43 -52.33 70.27
N VAL A 496 -36.52 -53.33 70.45
CA VAL A 496 -36.65 -54.86 70.39
C VAL A 496 -35.48 -55.69 71.11
N GLU A 497 -35.02 -56.92 70.73
CA GLU A 497 -34.23 -57.91 71.59
C GLU A 497 -32.75 -58.36 71.21
N ARG A 498 -32.01 -59.13 72.07
CA ARG A 498 -30.58 -59.62 71.90
C ARG A 498 -30.24 -61.08 72.39
N HIS A 499 -28.95 -61.51 72.35
CA HIS A 499 -28.40 -62.90 72.62
C HIS A 499 -27.00 -62.89 73.40
N CYS A 500 -26.08 -63.90 73.24
CA CYS A 500 -24.74 -64.06 73.93
C CYS A 500 -23.41 -63.80 73.10
N SER A 501 -22.27 -63.50 73.74
CA SER A 501 -21.08 -62.65 73.31
C SER A 501 -20.32 -62.73 71.94
N THR A 502 -19.48 -61.70 71.70
CA THR A 502 -18.78 -61.26 70.45
C THR A 502 -17.24 -61.16 70.57
N PHE A 503 -16.51 -60.91 69.46
CA PHE A 503 -15.04 -60.71 69.44
C PHE A 503 -14.56 -59.62 68.47
N GLN A 504 -13.41 -58.97 68.75
CA GLN A 504 -12.83 -57.96 67.86
C GLN A 504 -12.02 -58.57 66.70
N LYS A 505 -12.26 -58.04 65.50
CA LYS A 505 -11.60 -58.38 64.23
C LYS A 505 -10.16 -57.82 64.20
N PRO A 506 -9.13 -58.62 63.88
CA PRO A 506 -7.77 -58.11 63.63
C PRO A 506 -7.75 -57.13 62.46
N LYS A 507 -6.82 -56.17 62.46
CA LYS A 507 -6.69 -55.20 61.36
C LYS A 507 -6.35 -55.94 60.05
N GLY A 508 -7.09 -55.64 58.98
CA GLY A 508 -6.96 -56.30 57.66
C GLY A 508 -7.85 -57.55 57.46
N VAL A 509 -7.87 -58.48 58.41
CA VAL A 509 -8.41 -59.86 58.24
C VAL A 509 -9.94 -59.92 58.16
N ILE A 510 -10.51 -60.25 57.00
CA ILE A 510 -11.94 -60.51 56.78
C ILE A 510 -12.38 -61.82 57.47
N VAL A 511 -13.65 -61.87 57.86
CA VAL A 511 -14.29 -63.02 58.51
C VAL A 511 -15.67 -63.27 57.87
N SER A 512 -15.95 -64.52 57.50
CA SER A 512 -17.21 -64.95 56.87
C SER A 512 -17.81 -66.16 57.61
N PRO A 513 -19.14 -66.27 57.83
CA PRO A 513 -20.17 -65.29 57.53
C PRO A 513 -19.98 -63.99 58.33
N PRO A 514 -20.34 -62.81 57.80
CA PRO A 514 -20.03 -61.52 58.40
C PRO A 514 -20.79 -61.21 59.70
N SER A 515 -21.69 -62.09 60.14
CA SER A 515 -22.35 -62.10 61.44
C SER A 515 -21.47 -62.70 62.56
N CYS A 516 -20.46 -63.51 62.20
CA CYS A 516 -19.51 -64.08 63.13
C CYS A 516 -18.77 -63.02 63.93
N GLY A 517 -18.66 -63.20 65.24
CA GLY A 517 -17.96 -62.27 66.15
C GLY A 517 -18.60 -60.88 66.30
N LYS A 518 -19.52 -60.46 65.42
CA LYS A 518 -20.22 -59.17 65.49
C LYS A 518 -21.58 -59.23 66.16
N HIS A 519 -22.34 -60.30 65.87
CA HIS A 519 -23.60 -60.56 66.53
C HIS A 519 -23.46 -61.69 67.53
N LEU A 520 -24.39 -61.67 68.47
CA LEU A 520 -24.31 -62.49 69.65
C LEU A 520 -24.81 -63.91 69.32
N ALA A 521 -23.86 -64.84 69.14
CA ALA A 521 -24.00 -66.05 68.35
C ALA A 521 -24.64 -67.23 69.10
N LYS A 522 -25.43 -68.03 68.38
CA LYS A 522 -25.99 -69.30 68.89
C LYS A 522 -24.92 -70.42 68.88
N PRO A 523 -24.98 -71.38 69.81
CA PRO A 523 -24.07 -72.53 69.86
C PRO A 523 -23.89 -73.26 68.52
N GLY A 524 -22.64 -73.63 68.19
CA GLY A 524 -22.31 -74.49 67.04
C GLY A 524 -21.81 -73.77 65.78
N MET A 525 -21.98 -72.45 65.68
CA MET A 525 -21.63 -71.61 64.52
C MET A 525 -20.16 -71.74 64.08
N ILE A 526 -19.92 -71.80 62.76
CA ILE A 526 -18.59 -71.89 62.12
C ILE A 526 -18.27 -70.56 61.41
N CYS A 527 -16.99 -70.20 61.35
CA CYS A 527 -16.50 -68.99 60.68
C CYS A 527 -15.16 -69.21 59.98
N GLN A 528 -15.06 -68.69 58.77
CA GLN A 528 -13.91 -68.71 57.89
C GLN A 528 -13.15 -67.36 57.95
N LEU A 529 -11.82 -67.39 57.81
CA LEU A 529 -10.92 -66.23 57.84
C LEU A 529 -10.28 -66.03 56.46
N SER A 530 -10.26 -64.79 55.98
CA SER A 530 -9.62 -64.40 54.72
C SER A 530 -9.04 -62.99 54.84
N CYS A 531 -8.39 -62.48 53.80
CA CYS A 531 -8.01 -61.07 53.71
C CYS A 531 -8.92 -60.32 52.73
N ARG A 532 -8.81 -58.98 52.71
CA ARG A 532 -9.34 -58.16 51.61
C ARG A 532 -8.60 -58.50 50.30
N GLN A 533 -9.20 -58.19 49.15
CA GLN A 533 -8.51 -58.23 47.85
C GLN A 533 -7.16 -57.51 47.97
N GLY A 534 -6.13 -58.02 47.30
CA GLY A 534 -4.77 -57.46 47.38
C GLY A 534 -3.95 -57.82 48.61
N PHE A 535 -4.44 -58.69 49.50
CA PHE A 535 -3.73 -59.07 50.72
C PHE A 535 -3.74 -60.59 50.93
N ILE A 536 -2.65 -61.14 51.46
CA ILE A 536 -2.53 -62.57 51.82
C ILE A 536 -2.52 -62.79 53.33
N LEU A 537 -3.20 -63.85 53.79
CA LEU A 537 -3.35 -64.19 55.20
C LEU A 537 -2.09 -64.89 55.74
N SER A 538 -1.62 -64.48 56.92
CA SER A 538 -0.46 -65.08 57.59
C SER A 538 -0.71 -65.29 59.08
N GLY A 539 -0.10 -66.34 59.63
CA GLY A 539 -0.08 -66.66 61.07
C GLY A 539 -1.16 -67.60 61.60
N VAL A 540 -2.25 -67.87 60.87
CA VAL A 540 -3.35 -68.78 61.29
C VAL A 540 -3.94 -69.59 60.12
N ARG A 541 -4.74 -70.61 60.44
CA ARG A 541 -5.56 -71.36 59.46
C ARG A 541 -6.93 -70.71 59.26
N GLU A 542 -7.60 -71.09 58.19
CA GLU A 542 -8.77 -70.37 57.64
C GLU A 542 -10.12 -70.64 58.33
N GLU A 543 -10.25 -71.46 59.39
CA GLU A 543 -11.56 -71.77 60.02
C GLU A 543 -11.55 -71.87 61.56
N VAL A 544 -12.66 -71.44 62.21
CA VAL A 544 -12.88 -71.37 63.68
C VAL A 544 -14.37 -71.58 64.05
N ARG A 545 -14.72 -72.05 65.28
CA ARG A 545 -16.11 -72.39 65.71
C ARG A 545 -16.51 -71.84 67.10
N CYS A 546 -17.81 -71.60 67.33
CA CYS A 546 -18.44 -71.24 68.61
C CYS A 546 -18.97 -72.45 69.40
N THR A 547 -18.76 -72.46 70.73
CA THR A 547 -19.15 -73.56 71.64
C THR A 547 -20.39 -73.22 72.50
N PRO A 548 -21.10 -74.21 73.07
CA PRO A 548 -22.34 -73.98 73.82
C PRO A 548 -22.24 -73.10 75.07
N SER A 549 -21.04 -72.85 75.59
CA SER A 549 -20.80 -71.93 76.72
C SER A 549 -20.58 -70.47 76.30
N GLY A 550 -20.81 -70.13 75.03
CA GLY A 550 -20.72 -68.76 74.51
C GLY A 550 -19.28 -68.27 74.23
N LYS A 551 -18.35 -69.20 73.93
CA LYS A 551 -16.92 -68.93 73.68
C LYS A 551 -16.40 -69.64 72.42
N TRP A 552 -15.32 -69.12 71.85
CA TRP A 552 -14.79 -69.48 70.51
C TRP A 552 -13.53 -70.38 70.56
N SER A 553 -13.28 -71.17 69.51
CA SER A 553 -12.33 -72.29 69.52
C SER A 553 -10.85 -71.97 69.27
N ALA A 554 -10.50 -70.75 68.83
CA ALA A 554 -9.10 -70.35 68.56
C ALA A 554 -8.86 -68.87 68.89
N LYS A 555 -7.59 -68.49 69.15
CA LYS A 555 -7.21 -67.10 69.47
C LYS A 555 -7.03 -66.27 68.18
N ILE A 556 -8.11 -65.66 67.72
CA ILE A 556 -8.19 -64.82 66.49
C ILE A 556 -7.09 -63.74 66.37
N GLN A 557 -6.52 -63.25 67.48
CA GLN A 557 -5.65 -62.07 67.51
C GLN A 557 -4.27 -62.22 66.84
N THR A 558 -3.82 -63.42 66.47
CA THR A 558 -2.51 -63.65 65.84
C THR A 558 -2.53 -63.65 64.31
N ALA A 559 -3.65 -63.29 63.69
CA ALA A 559 -3.82 -63.23 62.24
C ALA A 559 -3.39 -61.86 61.67
N ALA A 560 -2.56 -61.86 60.63
CA ALA A 560 -2.14 -60.65 59.93
C ALA A 560 -2.36 -60.79 58.42
N CYS A 561 -2.70 -59.68 57.76
CA CYS A 561 -2.75 -59.59 56.30
C CYS A 561 -1.49 -58.87 55.79
N LYS A 562 -0.71 -59.49 54.91
CA LYS A 562 0.40 -58.82 54.20
C LYS A 562 -0.12 -58.28 52.86
N ASP A 563 0.27 -57.05 52.53
CA ASP A 563 -0.03 -56.40 51.26
C ASP A 563 0.66 -57.07 50.07
N VAL A 564 -0.05 -57.12 48.94
CA VAL A 564 0.41 -57.53 47.60
C VAL A 564 -0.31 -56.75 46.47
N GLU A 565 -1.09 -55.71 46.79
CA GLU A 565 -1.67 -54.80 45.79
C GLU A 565 -0.73 -53.61 45.54
N ALA A 566 -0.80 -53.00 44.36
CA ALA A 566 0.08 -51.88 43.99
C ALA A 566 -0.63 -50.52 44.18
N PRO A 567 0.11 -49.43 44.48
CA PRO A 567 -0.47 -48.12 44.75
C PRO A 567 -1.23 -47.54 43.55
N GLN A 568 -2.37 -46.88 43.78
CA GLN A 568 -3.13 -46.24 42.72
C GLN A 568 -2.55 -44.86 42.37
N ILE A 569 -1.89 -44.76 41.22
CA ILE A 569 -1.42 -43.49 40.64
C ILE A 569 -2.51 -42.86 39.75
N SER A 570 -2.69 -41.54 39.85
CA SER A 570 -3.58 -40.75 38.99
C SER A 570 -2.74 -39.81 38.14
N CYS A 571 -2.95 -39.86 36.82
CA CYS A 571 -1.99 -39.46 35.80
C CYS A 571 -2.54 -38.33 34.92
N PRO A 572 -1.68 -37.51 34.28
CA PRO A 572 -2.10 -36.59 33.23
C PRO A 572 -2.78 -37.32 32.08
N ALA A 573 -3.57 -36.59 31.30
CA ALA A 573 -3.90 -37.01 29.94
C ALA A 573 -2.66 -36.85 29.04
N ASP A 574 -2.65 -37.54 27.90
CA ASP A 574 -1.68 -37.29 26.83
C ASP A 574 -1.82 -35.83 26.34
N ILE A 575 -0.72 -35.21 25.92
CA ILE A 575 -0.65 -33.81 25.51
C ILE A 575 -0.15 -33.73 24.07
N GLU A 576 -0.99 -33.23 23.17
CA GLU A 576 -0.60 -32.81 21.83
C GLU A 576 -0.33 -31.29 21.82
N ALA A 577 0.74 -30.87 21.15
CA ALA A 577 1.12 -29.46 21.02
C ALA A 577 1.76 -29.20 19.66
N GLU A 578 1.55 -28.00 19.11
CA GLU A 578 2.10 -27.55 17.84
C GLU A 578 3.40 -26.75 18.06
N THR A 579 4.27 -26.72 17.05
CA THR A 579 5.46 -25.86 17.00
C THR A 579 5.09 -24.37 16.88
N GLN A 580 5.99 -23.49 17.34
CA GLN A 580 5.94 -22.06 17.01
C GLN A 580 6.73 -21.80 15.73
N GLU A 581 6.37 -20.75 14.98
CA GLU A 581 7.01 -20.40 13.71
C GLU A 581 8.55 -20.45 13.80
N GLN A 582 9.17 -21.18 12.87
CA GLN A 582 10.62 -21.41 12.75
C GLN A 582 11.30 -22.09 13.96
N GLN A 583 10.54 -22.73 14.86
CA GLN A 583 11.06 -23.46 16.02
C GLN A 583 10.92 -24.98 15.86
N ASP A 584 11.85 -25.71 16.49
CA ASP A 584 11.98 -27.18 16.47
C ASP A 584 11.33 -27.86 17.69
N SER A 585 10.71 -27.05 18.57
CA SER A 585 10.33 -27.45 19.91
C SER A 585 9.16 -26.62 20.47
N ALA A 586 8.43 -27.21 21.43
CA ALA A 586 7.30 -26.60 22.12
C ALA A 586 7.51 -26.60 23.65
N ASN A 587 7.07 -25.53 24.33
CA ASN A 587 7.18 -25.37 25.77
C ASN A 587 5.95 -25.94 26.49
N ILE A 588 6.12 -27.02 27.26
CA ILE A 588 5.01 -27.83 27.76
C ILE A 588 5.02 -27.92 29.30
N THR A 589 3.84 -27.74 29.88
CA THR A 589 3.57 -27.81 31.33
C THR A 589 2.47 -28.82 31.62
N TRP A 590 2.77 -29.81 32.47
CA TRP A 590 1.81 -30.79 32.96
C TRP A 590 1.75 -30.80 34.49
N GLN A 591 0.65 -31.28 35.05
CA GLN A 591 0.51 -31.48 36.48
C GLN A 591 1.29 -32.73 36.91
N ILE A 592 2.16 -32.60 37.92
CA ILE A 592 2.88 -33.75 38.48
C ILE A 592 1.87 -34.72 39.12
N PRO A 593 1.84 -36.01 38.75
CA PRO A 593 0.84 -36.96 39.23
C PRO A 593 0.96 -37.24 40.74
N THR A 594 -0.16 -37.67 41.34
CA THR A 594 -0.20 -38.06 42.76
C THR A 594 -0.67 -39.51 42.89
N ALA A 595 0.00 -40.25 43.78
CA ALA A 595 -0.33 -41.64 44.09
C ALA A 595 -0.99 -41.75 45.47
N LYS A 596 -1.91 -42.70 45.60
CA LYS A 596 -2.60 -43.05 46.84
C LYS A 596 -2.66 -44.57 46.96
N ASP A 597 -2.40 -45.09 48.14
CA ASP A 597 -2.31 -46.53 48.36
C ASP A 597 -3.39 -47.06 49.32
N ASN A 598 -3.72 -48.35 49.19
CA ASN A 598 -4.75 -49.03 49.99
C ASN A 598 -4.29 -49.26 51.47
N SER A 599 -2.99 -49.13 51.76
CA SER A 599 -2.43 -49.12 53.12
C SER A 599 -2.66 -47.80 53.84
N GLY A 600 -2.75 -46.69 53.08
CA GLY A 600 -2.92 -45.32 53.59
C GLY A 600 -1.61 -44.59 53.94
N GLU A 601 -0.44 -45.22 53.75
CA GLU A 601 0.86 -44.60 54.01
C GLU A 601 1.36 -43.72 52.85
N LYS A 602 2.44 -42.96 53.08
CA LYS A 602 3.04 -42.09 52.04
C LYS A 602 3.86 -42.90 51.03
N VAL A 603 3.36 -42.92 49.79
CA VAL A 603 3.99 -43.55 48.63
C VAL A 603 5.15 -42.70 48.10
N SER A 604 6.24 -43.33 47.65
CA SER A 604 7.35 -42.67 46.97
C SER A 604 7.12 -42.61 45.46
N ILE A 605 7.45 -41.50 44.80
CA ILE A 605 7.21 -41.31 43.36
C ILE A 605 8.53 -40.96 42.67
N HIS A 606 8.83 -41.67 41.59
CA HIS A 606 10.00 -41.49 40.74
C HIS A 606 9.55 -41.27 39.28
N VAL A 607 10.34 -40.57 38.47
CA VAL A 607 10.00 -40.26 37.08
C VAL A 607 11.14 -40.65 36.14
N TYR A 608 10.80 -41.21 34.98
CA TYR A 608 11.73 -41.61 33.93
C TYR A 608 11.13 -41.32 32.54
N PRO A 609 11.82 -40.54 31.67
CA PRO A 609 13.05 -39.79 31.95
C PRO A 609 12.81 -38.62 32.93
N ALA A 610 13.90 -38.10 33.51
CA ALA A 610 13.81 -37.09 34.57
C ALA A 610 13.61 -35.66 34.03
N PHE A 611 12.37 -35.30 33.69
CA PHE A 611 11.97 -33.96 33.27
C PHE A 611 11.24 -33.19 34.39
N THR A 612 11.44 -31.87 34.43
CA THR A 612 10.77 -30.95 35.37
C THR A 612 9.98 -29.90 34.59
N PRO A 613 8.63 -29.85 34.66
CA PRO A 613 7.83 -28.84 33.97
C PRO A 613 8.01 -27.44 34.59
N PRO A 614 8.00 -26.34 33.80
CA PRO A 614 7.96 -26.29 32.33
C PRO A 614 9.22 -26.85 31.67
N TYR A 615 9.05 -27.55 30.54
CA TYR A 615 10.15 -28.12 29.77
C TYR A 615 9.90 -27.98 28.25
N LEU A 616 10.97 -27.75 27.48
CA LEU A 616 10.95 -27.66 26.02
C LEU A 616 11.13 -29.06 25.42
N PHE A 617 10.11 -29.57 24.74
CA PHE A 617 10.19 -30.83 23.99
C PHE A 617 10.40 -30.56 22.50
N PRO A 618 11.34 -31.25 21.83
CA PRO A 618 11.44 -31.23 20.38
C PRO A 618 10.27 -31.99 19.73
N ILE A 619 10.08 -31.79 18.42
CA ILE A 619 9.13 -32.55 17.59
C ILE A 619 9.29 -34.06 17.78
N GLY A 620 8.16 -34.77 17.91
CA GLY A 620 8.11 -36.21 18.17
C GLY A 620 7.22 -36.60 19.36
N ASP A 621 7.26 -37.88 19.74
CA ASP A 621 6.52 -38.46 20.87
C ASP A 621 7.48 -38.87 21.99
N VAL A 622 7.23 -38.36 23.20
CA VAL A 622 7.96 -38.69 24.42
C VAL A 622 7.01 -39.21 25.50
N ALA A 623 7.04 -40.52 25.73
CA ALA A 623 6.35 -41.16 26.86
C ALA A 623 7.07 -40.88 28.18
N ILE A 624 6.42 -40.19 29.12
CA ILE A 624 6.94 -39.94 30.47
C ILE A 624 6.34 -40.96 31.45
N THR A 625 7.19 -41.77 32.07
CA THR A 625 6.78 -42.78 33.06
C THR A 625 6.92 -42.24 34.47
N TYR A 626 5.82 -42.16 35.22
CA TYR A 626 5.85 -41.95 36.67
C TYR A 626 5.60 -43.28 37.39
N THR A 627 6.54 -43.69 38.25
CA THR A 627 6.47 -44.94 39.03
C THR A 627 6.32 -44.63 40.51
N ALA A 628 5.19 -45.05 41.07
CA ALA A 628 4.88 -44.99 42.48
C ALA A 628 5.27 -46.32 43.16
N VAL A 629 5.99 -46.25 44.28
CA VAL A 629 6.47 -47.41 45.05
C VAL A 629 6.08 -47.24 46.51
N ASP A 630 5.39 -48.25 47.06
CA ASP A 630 4.91 -48.28 48.45
C ASP A 630 5.99 -48.79 49.45
N LEU A 631 5.63 -48.85 50.74
CA LEU A 631 6.52 -49.38 51.79
C LEU A 631 6.58 -50.92 51.85
N SER A 632 5.70 -51.62 51.12
CA SER A 632 5.71 -53.07 50.93
C SER A 632 6.57 -53.50 49.72
N SER A 633 7.12 -52.54 48.98
CA SER A 633 7.83 -52.66 47.69
C SER A 633 6.96 -53.05 46.49
N ASN A 634 5.64 -52.92 46.57
CA ASN A 634 4.78 -53.00 45.40
C ASN A 634 4.92 -51.71 44.57
N GLN A 635 4.80 -51.83 43.24
CA GLN A 635 5.06 -50.73 42.30
C GLN A 635 3.91 -50.58 41.30
N ALA A 636 3.51 -49.34 41.04
CA ALA A 636 2.61 -49.00 39.96
C ALA A 636 3.20 -47.86 39.14
N SER A 637 3.38 -48.10 37.84
CA SER A 637 3.77 -47.08 36.87
C SER A 637 2.57 -46.63 36.04
N CYS A 638 2.54 -45.36 35.65
CA CYS A 638 1.75 -44.92 34.51
C CYS A 638 2.57 -44.05 33.56
N THR A 639 2.15 -44.11 32.30
CA THR A 639 2.75 -43.43 31.16
C THR A 639 1.70 -42.52 30.53
N PHE A 640 2.09 -41.28 30.24
CA PHE A 640 1.37 -40.41 29.32
C PHE A 640 2.36 -39.90 28.27
N HIS A 641 1.86 -39.56 27.10
CA HIS A 641 2.62 -39.18 25.93
C HIS A 641 2.59 -37.66 25.77
N ILE A 642 3.73 -37.08 25.46
CA ILE A 642 3.84 -35.69 25.01
C ILE A 642 4.23 -35.76 23.53
N LYS A 643 3.32 -35.33 22.67
CA LYS A 643 3.46 -35.39 21.22
C LYS A 643 3.52 -33.96 20.66
N VAL A 644 4.72 -33.57 20.23
CA VAL A 644 4.93 -32.29 19.53
C VAL A 644 4.81 -32.55 18.03
N ILE A 645 3.85 -31.87 17.40
CA ILE A 645 3.47 -32.01 16.00
C ILE A 645 4.03 -30.81 15.24
N ASP A 646 4.63 -31.07 14.06
CA ASP A 646 5.04 -30.00 13.16
C ASP A 646 3.92 -29.64 12.18
N VAL A 647 3.71 -28.34 11.98
CA VAL A 647 2.66 -27.77 11.12
C VAL A 647 3.22 -26.84 10.05
N GLU A 648 4.55 -26.58 10.05
CA GLU A 648 5.21 -25.84 8.99
C GLU A 648 5.56 -26.78 7.80
N PRO A 649 5.36 -26.35 6.54
CA PRO A 649 5.83 -27.10 5.38
C PRO A 649 7.31 -26.79 5.06
N PRO A 650 8.07 -27.76 4.50
CA PRO A 650 9.49 -27.58 4.21
C PRO A 650 9.82 -26.31 3.42
N SER A 651 10.86 -25.58 3.84
CA SER A 651 11.33 -24.37 3.18
C SER A 651 12.23 -24.68 1.98
N ILE A 652 12.27 -23.76 1.01
CA ILE A 652 13.04 -23.92 -0.23
C ILE A 652 14.40 -23.21 -0.07
N ASP A 653 15.45 -24.02 0.04
CA ASP A 653 16.85 -23.61 0.26
C ASP A 653 17.58 -23.26 -1.03
N ARG A 654 17.18 -23.87 -2.15
CA ARG A 654 17.61 -23.59 -3.53
C ARG A 654 16.61 -24.22 -4.51
N CYS A 655 16.08 -23.45 -5.45
CA CYS A 655 15.23 -23.95 -6.53
C CYS A 655 15.48 -23.09 -7.77
N ARG A 656 16.21 -23.63 -8.77
CA ARG A 656 16.67 -22.86 -9.93
C ARG A 656 16.54 -23.68 -11.21
N SER A 657 15.83 -23.14 -12.19
CA SER A 657 15.85 -23.63 -13.56
C SER A 657 17.24 -23.45 -14.18
N PRO A 658 17.77 -24.43 -14.93
CA PRO A 658 18.98 -24.24 -15.73
C PRO A 658 18.73 -23.23 -16.87
N PRO A 659 19.79 -22.62 -17.44
CA PRO A 659 19.64 -21.84 -18.67
C PRO A 659 19.14 -22.74 -19.82
N PRO A 660 18.36 -22.20 -20.79
CA PRO A 660 17.85 -22.98 -21.91
C PRO A 660 18.96 -23.65 -22.73
N ILE A 661 18.78 -24.94 -23.03
CA ILE A 661 19.76 -25.75 -23.74
C ILE A 661 19.43 -25.74 -25.23
N GLN A 662 20.42 -25.39 -26.08
CA GLN A 662 20.27 -25.25 -27.53
C GLN A 662 20.77 -26.51 -28.23
N VAL A 663 19.89 -27.29 -28.87
CA VAL A 663 20.24 -28.59 -29.45
C VAL A 663 19.39 -28.91 -30.69
N SER A 664 20.04 -29.37 -31.76
CA SER A 664 19.38 -29.82 -33.00
C SER A 664 18.87 -31.27 -32.96
N GLU A 665 18.95 -31.94 -31.80
CA GLU A 665 18.54 -33.33 -31.59
C GLU A 665 17.16 -33.36 -30.93
N LYS A 666 16.25 -34.23 -31.42
CA LYS A 666 14.83 -34.24 -31.02
C LYS A 666 14.58 -34.42 -29.53
N GLU A 667 15.49 -35.12 -28.86
CA GLU A 667 15.51 -35.34 -27.42
C GLU A 667 16.95 -35.15 -26.95
N HIS A 668 17.17 -34.50 -25.80
CA HIS A 668 18.52 -34.28 -25.25
C HIS A 668 18.56 -34.52 -23.73
N PRO A 669 19.64 -35.10 -23.18
CA PRO A 669 19.77 -35.32 -21.74
C PRO A 669 20.05 -34.01 -21.01
N ALA A 670 19.09 -33.52 -20.23
CA ALA A 670 19.25 -32.28 -19.45
C ALA A 670 19.85 -32.55 -18.07
N THR A 671 20.66 -31.63 -17.55
CA THR A 671 21.21 -31.69 -16.18
C THR A 671 21.04 -30.34 -15.48
N TRP A 672 20.77 -30.39 -14.17
CA TRP A 672 20.50 -29.22 -13.33
C TRP A 672 21.00 -29.47 -11.90
N ASP A 673 21.18 -28.41 -11.13
CA ASP A 673 21.39 -28.47 -9.68
C ASP A 673 20.11 -29.03 -9.03
N GLU A 674 20.18 -30.21 -8.37
CA GLU A 674 19.02 -30.73 -7.64
C GLU A 674 18.60 -29.76 -6.51
N PRO A 675 17.30 -29.48 -6.36
CA PRO A 675 16.83 -28.45 -5.43
C PRO A 675 17.05 -28.87 -3.99
N GLN A 676 17.37 -27.88 -3.15
CA GLN A 676 17.60 -28.07 -1.72
C GLN A 676 16.37 -27.60 -0.95
N PHE A 677 16.02 -28.36 0.07
CA PHE A 677 14.94 -28.06 1.02
C PHE A 677 15.50 -28.14 2.44
N SER A 678 15.05 -27.25 3.33
CA SER A 678 15.40 -27.29 4.75
C SER A 678 14.17 -27.02 5.60
N ASP A 679 14.17 -27.53 6.82
CA ASP A 679 12.95 -27.75 7.61
C ASP A 679 13.23 -27.55 9.10
N ASN A 680 12.26 -27.02 9.84
CA ASN A 680 12.41 -26.70 11.26
C ASN A 680 12.52 -27.96 12.13
N SER A 681 11.99 -29.12 11.71
CA SER A 681 12.20 -30.41 12.39
C SER A 681 13.65 -30.90 12.34
N GLY A 682 14.46 -30.41 11.39
CA GLY A 682 15.81 -30.90 11.14
C GLY A 682 15.89 -32.38 10.70
N ALA A 683 14.75 -33.00 10.39
CA ALA A 683 14.66 -34.40 10.00
C ALA A 683 15.03 -34.62 8.52
N MET A 684 15.18 -35.89 8.13
CA MET A 684 15.44 -36.24 6.73
C MET A 684 14.15 -36.19 5.90
N LEU A 685 14.02 -35.15 5.09
CA LEU A 685 12.90 -34.94 4.17
C LEU A 685 12.79 -36.04 3.10
N ALA A 686 11.57 -36.46 2.81
CA ALA A 686 11.24 -37.37 1.71
C ALA A 686 11.05 -36.57 0.42
N VAL A 687 12.14 -36.36 -0.33
CA VAL A 687 12.11 -35.68 -1.63
C VAL A 687 11.75 -36.67 -2.74
N THR A 688 10.64 -36.41 -3.43
CA THR A 688 10.22 -37.10 -4.66
C THR A 688 10.42 -36.19 -5.86
N ARG A 689 10.70 -36.76 -7.04
CA ARG A 689 10.97 -36.01 -8.28
C ARG A 689 10.26 -36.65 -9.47
N SER A 690 9.75 -35.85 -10.41
CA SER A 690 9.12 -36.38 -11.63
C SER A 690 10.11 -36.89 -12.67
N HIS A 691 11.31 -36.31 -12.72
CA HIS A 691 12.41 -36.70 -13.63
C HIS A 691 13.75 -36.64 -12.88
N SER A 692 14.78 -37.29 -13.42
CA SER A 692 16.14 -37.37 -12.91
C SER A 692 17.12 -36.56 -13.75
N PRO A 693 18.17 -35.95 -13.16
CA PRO A 693 19.25 -35.34 -13.95
C PRO A 693 19.89 -36.37 -14.89
N GLY A 694 19.92 -36.06 -16.18
CA GLY A 694 20.36 -36.95 -17.26
C GLY A 694 19.24 -37.67 -18.03
N ASP A 695 17.96 -37.53 -17.61
CA ASP A 695 16.82 -38.01 -18.39
C ASP A 695 16.72 -37.26 -19.74
N LEU A 696 16.18 -37.92 -20.76
CA LEU A 696 15.93 -37.36 -22.09
C LEU A 696 14.65 -36.52 -22.08
N PHE A 697 14.76 -35.27 -22.53
CA PHE A 697 13.62 -34.36 -22.68
C PHE A 697 13.45 -33.96 -24.16
N PRO A 698 12.21 -33.84 -24.67
CA PRO A 698 11.95 -33.36 -26.02
C PRO A 698 12.16 -31.84 -26.14
N HIS A 699 12.14 -31.31 -27.37
CA HIS A 699 12.05 -29.87 -27.61
C HIS A 699 10.83 -29.23 -26.91
N GLY A 700 11.00 -28.00 -26.47
CA GLY A 700 10.01 -27.23 -25.71
C GLY A 700 10.37 -27.10 -24.23
N GLU A 701 9.36 -26.82 -23.40
CA GLU A 701 9.49 -26.67 -21.96
C GLU A 701 8.89 -27.89 -21.24
N THR A 702 9.70 -28.56 -20.42
CA THR A 702 9.24 -29.62 -19.51
C THR A 702 9.43 -29.21 -18.06
N VAL A 703 8.36 -29.26 -17.28
CA VAL A 703 8.39 -28.95 -15.84
C VAL A 703 8.78 -30.18 -15.04
N VAL A 704 9.97 -30.14 -14.44
CA VAL A 704 10.45 -31.15 -13.49
C VAL A 704 10.06 -30.73 -12.08
N ARG A 705 9.08 -31.41 -11.51
CA ARG A 705 8.54 -31.14 -10.18
C ARG A 705 9.27 -31.96 -9.13
N TYR A 706 9.82 -31.28 -8.13
CA TYR A 706 10.38 -31.85 -6.92
C TYR A 706 9.45 -31.55 -5.74
N THR A 707 8.92 -32.58 -5.09
CA THR A 707 8.07 -32.44 -3.91
C THR A 707 8.82 -32.98 -2.70
N ALA A 708 9.17 -32.10 -1.76
CA ALA A 708 9.67 -32.48 -0.45
C ALA A 708 8.50 -32.65 0.53
N THR A 709 8.46 -33.78 1.23
CA THR A 709 7.52 -34.04 2.32
C THR A 709 8.30 -34.24 3.62
N ASP A 710 7.82 -33.64 4.71
CA ASP A 710 8.38 -33.82 6.06
C ASP A 710 7.93 -35.16 6.69
N PRO A 711 8.36 -35.49 7.92
CA PRO A 711 7.86 -36.67 8.65
C PRO A 711 6.42 -36.55 9.16
N SER A 712 5.84 -35.35 9.21
CA SER A 712 4.49 -35.07 9.77
C SER A 712 3.38 -35.17 8.72
N GLY A 713 3.72 -35.06 7.43
CA GLY A 713 2.82 -35.09 6.28
C GLY A 713 2.73 -33.75 5.51
N ASN A 714 3.38 -32.70 5.98
CA ASN A 714 3.46 -31.40 5.32
C ASN A 714 4.36 -31.49 4.08
N ASN A 715 4.01 -30.80 2.99
CA ASN A 715 4.77 -30.85 1.74
C ASN A 715 5.00 -29.49 1.08
N ARG A 716 6.04 -29.42 0.24
CA ARG A 716 6.41 -28.25 -0.55
C ARG A 716 6.92 -28.66 -1.93
N THR A 717 6.47 -27.97 -2.97
CA THR A 717 6.87 -28.20 -4.36
C THR A 717 7.84 -27.14 -4.87
N CYS A 718 8.93 -27.57 -5.50
CA CYS A 718 9.79 -26.76 -6.36
C CYS A 718 9.61 -27.25 -7.80
N ASP A 719 9.30 -26.35 -8.72
CA ASP A 719 9.18 -26.63 -10.14
C ASP A 719 10.42 -26.09 -10.87
N ILE A 720 11.12 -26.97 -11.58
CA ILE A 720 12.33 -26.68 -12.36
C ILE A 720 11.96 -26.75 -13.84
N HIS A 721 12.21 -25.67 -14.56
CA HIS A 721 11.79 -25.54 -15.95
C HIS A 721 12.96 -25.93 -16.87
N ILE A 722 12.85 -27.10 -17.51
CA ILE A 722 13.83 -27.60 -18.47
C ILE A 722 13.39 -27.17 -19.87
N VAL A 723 14.10 -26.22 -20.45
CA VAL A 723 13.80 -25.69 -21.79
C VAL A 723 14.86 -26.17 -22.77
N ILE A 724 14.48 -27.03 -23.72
CA ILE A 724 15.31 -27.43 -24.85
C ILE A 724 14.78 -26.73 -26.10
N LYS A 725 15.61 -25.86 -26.68
CA LYS A 725 15.29 -25.15 -27.93
C LYS A 725 15.82 -25.91 -29.13
N GLY A 726 14.95 -26.16 -30.10
CA GLY A 726 15.25 -26.98 -31.28
C GLY A 726 16.01 -26.22 -32.37
N SER A 727 15.88 -24.89 -32.37
CA SER A 727 16.77 -23.99 -33.12
C SER A 727 17.10 -22.76 -32.28
N PRO A 728 18.25 -22.12 -32.51
CA PRO A 728 18.59 -20.88 -31.81
C PRO A 728 17.65 -19.71 -32.16
N CYS A 729 16.84 -19.83 -33.22
CA CYS A 729 15.90 -18.81 -33.70
C CYS A 729 14.44 -19.29 -33.64
N GLU A 730 14.06 -19.85 -32.49
CA GLU A 730 12.68 -20.18 -32.15
C GLU A 730 11.97 -18.93 -31.57
N VAL A 731 10.72 -18.68 -32.00
CA VAL A 731 9.96 -17.46 -31.65
C VAL A 731 9.57 -17.50 -30.17
N PRO A 732 9.85 -16.46 -29.36
CA PRO A 732 9.74 -16.53 -27.90
C PRO A 732 8.31 -16.33 -27.36
N PHE A 733 7.41 -15.78 -28.16
CA PHE A 733 6.05 -15.40 -27.77
C PHE A 733 5.15 -15.30 -29.01
N THR A 734 3.88 -15.66 -28.88
CA THR A 734 2.83 -15.46 -29.91
C THR A 734 1.83 -14.43 -29.41
N PRO A 735 1.62 -13.28 -30.08
CA PRO A 735 0.71 -12.25 -29.61
C PRO A 735 -0.75 -12.72 -29.59
N ILE A 736 -1.52 -12.16 -28.68
CA ILE A 736 -2.96 -12.41 -28.60
C ILE A 736 -3.61 -11.89 -29.89
N ASN A 737 -4.39 -12.76 -30.53
CA ASN A 737 -5.03 -12.55 -31.84
C ASN A 737 -4.07 -12.21 -33.02
N GLY A 738 -2.79 -12.59 -32.93
CA GLY A 738 -1.82 -12.43 -34.01
C GLY A 738 -0.89 -13.63 -34.18
N ASP A 739 -0.05 -13.59 -35.22
CA ASP A 739 0.89 -14.64 -35.59
C ASP A 739 2.14 -14.07 -36.27
N PHE A 740 3.26 -14.80 -36.15
CA PHE A 740 4.56 -14.47 -36.74
C PHE A 740 4.74 -15.20 -38.08
N ILE A 741 4.56 -14.48 -39.19
CA ILE A 741 4.84 -15.02 -40.52
C ILE A 741 6.36 -15.03 -40.72
N CYS A 742 6.96 -16.21 -40.54
CA CYS A 742 8.40 -16.43 -40.59
C CYS A 742 8.88 -17.09 -41.90
N THR A 743 9.96 -16.56 -42.47
CA THR A 743 10.74 -17.19 -43.54
C THR A 743 12.12 -17.59 -43.02
N GLN A 744 12.55 -18.82 -43.32
CA GLN A 744 13.86 -19.35 -42.92
C GLN A 744 14.86 -19.18 -44.06
N ASP A 745 15.95 -18.45 -43.79
CA ASP A 745 17.10 -18.26 -44.68
C ASP A 745 18.29 -19.10 -44.19
N ASN A 746 19.31 -19.32 -45.04
CA ASN A 746 20.51 -20.08 -44.66
C ASN A 746 21.33 -19.45 -43.51
N THR A 747 21.08 -18.20 -43.14
CA THR A 747 21.80 -17.46 -42.08
C THR A 747 20.95 -17.21 -40.83
N GLY A 748 19.64 -17.42 -40.89
CA GLY A 748 18.73 -17.06 -39.80
C GLY A 748 17.26 -17.13 -40.16
N VAL A 749 16.40 -16.68 -39.25
CA VAL A 749 14.95 -16.60 -39.43
C VAL A 749 14.52 -15.14 -39.46
N ASN A 750 13.71 -14.77 -40.45
CA ASN A 750 13.16 -13.44 -40.64
C ASN A 750 11.64 -13.52 -40.51
N CYS A 751 11.05 -12.85 -39.52
CA CYS A 751 9.63 -12.88 -39.25
C CYS A 751 9.00 -11.49 -39.30
N THR A 752 7.80 -11.41 -39.88
CA THR A 752 6.92 -10.24 -39.80
C THR A 752 5.72 -10.54 -38.94
N LEU A 753 5.44 -9.67 -37.97
CA LEU A 753 4.27 -9.78 -37.11
C LEU A 753 3.00 -9.43 -37.89
N SER A 754 1.92 -10.18 -37.68
CA SER A 754 0.65 -10.01 -38.38
C SER A 754 -0.53 -10.30 -37.45
N CYS A 755 -1.65 -9.61 -37.66
CA CYS A 755 -2.89 -9.90 -36.92
C CYS A 755 -3.78 -10.90 -37.68
N LEU A 756 -4.54 -11.69 -36.92
CA LEU A 756 -5.59 -12.54 -37.47
C LEU A 756 -6.69 -11.71 -38.13
N GLU A 757 -7.48 -12.35 -39.01
CA GLU A 757 -8.56 -11.68 -39.73
C GLU A 757 -9.53 -10.99 -38.76
N GLY A 758 -9.65 -9.67 -38.90
CA GLY A 758 -10.53 -8.85 -38.06
C GLY A 758 -9.88 -8.19 -36.83
N TYR A 759 -8.57 -8.34 -36.62
CA TYR A 759 -7.80 -7.64 -35.59
C TYR A 759 -6.72 -6.74 -36.20
N ASP A 760 -6.23 -5.74 -35.46
CA ASP A 760 -5.11 -4.87 -35.86
C ASP A 760 -4.24 -4.46 -34.66
N PHE A 761 -3.09 -3.86 -34.96
CA PHE A 761 -2.27 -3.20 -33.95
C PHE A 761 -2.72 -1.74 -33.74
N THR A 762 -2.67 -1.28 -32.49
CA THR A 762 -2.92 0.13 -32.13
C THR A 762 -1.78 1.04 -32.55
N GLU A 763 -0.56 0.53 -32.63
CA GLU A 763 0.68 1.16 -33.12
C GLU A 763 1.16 0.45 -34.40
N GLY A 764 1.87 1.16 -35.28
CA GLY A 764 2.18 0.66 -36.64
C GLY A 764 3.33 -0.34 -36.70
N SER A 765 3.08 -1.62 -36.36
CA SER A 765 4.05 -2.71 -36.46
C SER A 765 4.57 -2.91 -37.90
N THR A 766 5.66 -2.22 -38.23
CA THR A 766 6.43 -2.41 -39.48
C THR A 766 7.77 -3.11 -39.24
N ASP A 767 8.01 -3.54 -38.00
CA ASP A 767 9.24 -4.16 -37.55
C ASP A 767 9.41 -5.57 -38.12
N LYS A 768 10.61 -5.82 -38.66
CA LYS A 768 11.05 -7.12 -39.16
C LYS A 768 11.97 -7.72 -38.11
N TYR A 769 11.52 -8.82 -37.52
CA TYR A 769 12.23 -9.53 -36.48
C TYR A 769 13.19 -10.52 -37.13
N TYR A 770 14.49 -10.26 -37.03
CA TYR A 770 15.52 -11.14 -37.59
C TYR A 770 16.34 -11.77 -36.47
N CYS A 771 16.45 -13.10 -36.48
CA CYS A 771 17.38 -13.84 -35.64
C CYS A 771 18.42 -14.52 -36.54
N ALA A 772 19.70 -14.27 -36.29
CA ALA A 772 20.79 -15.00 -36.94
C ALA A 772 21.03 -16.34 -36.23
N TYR A 773 21.17 -17.44 -36.97
CA TYR A 773 21.44 -18.76 -36.37
C TYR A 773 22.79 -18.84 -35.63
N GLU A 774 23.71 -17.91 -35.93
CA GLU A 774 25.03 -17.81 -35.28
C GLU A 774 24.94 -17.21 -33.86
N ASP A 775 24.05 -16.23 -33.64
CA ASP A 775 23.85 -15.58 -32.34
C ASP A 775 22.72 -16.21 -31.51
N GLY A 776 21.64 -16.66 -32.16
CA GLY A 776 20.38 -17.02 -31.50
C GLY A 776 19.61 -15.83 -30.87
N ILE A 777 19.95 -14.60 -31.26
CA ILE A 777 19.37 -13.36 -30.73
C ILE A 777 18.43 -12.75 -31.77
N TRP A 778 17.16 -12.63 -31.42
CA TRP A 778 16.18 -11.83 -32.15
C TRP A 778 16.56 -10.34 -32.12
N ARG A 779 16.47 -9.67 -33.27
CA ARG A 779 16.71 -8.24 -33.46
C ARG A 779 15.46 -7.64 -34.14
N PRO A 780 14.74 -6.68 -33.52
CA PRO A 780 14.94 -6.18 -32.15
C PRO A 780 14.77 -7.29 -31.10
N PRO A 781 15.39 -7.15 -29.92
CA PRO A 781 15.25 -8.11 -28.83
C PRO A 781 13.81 -8.18 -28.32
N TYR A 782 13.49 -9.30 -27.66
CA TYR A 782 12.19 -9.50 -27.02
C TYR A 782 11.92 -8.44 -25.93
N SER A 783 10.75 -7.80 -26.00
CA SER A 783 10.19 -6.93 -24.97
C SER A 783 8.77 -7.39 -24.63
N THR A 784 8.32 -7.17 -23.39
CA THR A 784 6.91 -7.37 -23.01
C THR A 784 5.99 -6.31 -23.61
N GLU A 785 6.55 -5.28 -24.25
CA GLU A 785 5.85 -4.23 -25.00
C GLU A 785 5.58 -4.62 -26.47
N TRP A 786 5.90 -5.85 -26.89
CA TRP A 786 5.54 -6.35 -28.22
C TRP A 786 4.01 -6.32 -28.38
N PRO A 787 3.47 -5.64 -29.41
CA PRO A 787 2.05 -5.30 -29.45
C PRO A 787 1.16 -6.51 -29.72
N ASP A 788 0.15 -6.71 -28.88
CA ASP A 788 -0.95 -7.63 -29.16
C ASP A 788 -1.94 -7.05 -30.19
N CYS A 789 -2.71 -7.93 -30.83
CA CYS A 789 -3.74 -7.56 -31.78
C CYS A 789 -5.09 -7.40 -31.09
N ALA A 790 -5.66 -6.19 -31.16
CA ALA A 790 -6.95 -5.85 -30.59
C ALA A 790 -8.06 -5.82 -31.66
N ILE A 791 -9.32 -5.90 -31.22
CA ILE A 791 -10.47 -5.94 -32.13
C ILE A 791 -10.53 -4.64 -32.96
N LYS A 792 -10.73 -4.78 -34.28
CA LYS A 792 -11.01 -3.66 -35.18
C LYS A 792 -12.42 -3.68 -35.77
N ARG A 793 -13.07 -2.52 -35.75
CA ARG A 793 -14.37 -2.24 -36.43
C ARG A 793 -14.25 -0.98 -37.29
N PHE A 794 -15.19 -0.72 -38.19
CA PHE A 794 -15.16 0.54 -38.94
C PHE A 794 -15.53 1.72 -38.04
N ALA A 795 -14.81 2.84 -38.19
CA ALA A 795 -15.15 4.08 -37.47
C ALA A 795 -16.57 4.54 -37.84
N ASN A 796 -17.47 4.51 -36.85
CA ASN A 796 -18.89 4.88 -36.97
C ASN A 796 -19.19 6.30 -36.48
N HIS A 797 -18.16 7.04 -36.06
CA HIS A 797 -18.20 8.45 -35.69
C HIS A 797 -17.37 9.28 -36.68
N GLY A 798 -17.87 10.47 -37.00
CA GLY A 798 -17.15 11.43 -37.83
C GLY A 798 -17.59 12.85 -37.52
N PHE A 799 -16.78 13.82 -37.91
CA PHE A 799 -17.15 15.24 -37.84
C PHE A 799 -16.74 15.95 -39.12
N LYS A 800 -17.32 17.14 -39.33
CA LYS A 800 -16.89 18.06 -40.36
C LYS A 800 -16.78 19.47 -39.78
N SER A 801 -15.65 20.12 -40.02
CA SER A 801 -15.36 21.48 -39.58
C SER A 801 -15.92 22.50 -40.58
N PHE A 802 -16.56 23.54 -40.05
CA PHE A 802 -17.15 24.64 -40.81
C PHE A 802 -16.62 25.97 -40.30
N GLU A 803 -16.21 26.86 -41.20
CA GLU A 803 -15.83 28.23 -40.93
C GLU A 803 -16.77 29.20 -41.67
N MET A 804 -17.16 30.31 -41.04
CA MET A 804 -17.97 31.36 -41.66
C MET A 804 -17.77 32.73 -41.01
N LEU A 805 -18.16 33.79 -41.73
CA LEU A 805 -18.16 35.17 -41.25
C LEU A 805 -19.59 35.74 -41.15
N TYR A 806 -19.88 36.42 -40.04
CA TYR A 806 -21.00 37.35 -39.91
C TYR A 806 -20.49 38.79 -39.95
N LYS A 807 -21.19 39.68 -40.65
CA LYS A 807 -20.92 41.12 -40.63
C LYS A 807 -21.53 41.73 -39.37
N ALA A 808 -20.78 42.62 -38.73
CA ALA A 808 -21.16 43.29 -37.49
C ALA A 808 -20.86 44.79 -37.61
N THR A 809 -21.60 45.63 -36.87
CA THR A 809 -21.21 47.05 -36.70
C THR A 809 -20.00 47.18 -35.78
N ARG A 810 -19.87 46.28 -34.79
CA ARG A 810 -18.75 46.13 -33.86
C ARG A 810 -18.63 44.65 -33.47
N CYS A 811 -17.42 44.14 -33.17
CA CYS A 811 -17.29 42.78 -32.63
C CYS A 811 -16.36 42.66 -31.40
N ASP A 812 -15.95 43.79 -30.82
CA ASP A 812 -15.03 43.86 -29.67
C ASP A 812 -15.72 43.54 -28.32
N ASP A 813 -17.06 43.45 -28.31
CA ASP A 813 -17.85 43.19 -27.10
C ASP A 813 -17.99 41.68 -26.84
N THR A 814 -17.39 41.23 -25.73
CA THR A 814 -17.40 39.82 -25.31
C THR A 814 -18.79 39.31 -24.88
N ASP A 815 -19.68 40.19 -24.40
CA ASP A 815 -21.05 39.84 -24.01
C ASP A 815 -21.93 39.69 -25.27
N LEU A 816 -21.75 40.56 -26.27
CA LEU A 816 -22.34 40.38 -27.60
C LEU A 816 -21.86 39.07 -28.24
N LEU A 817 -20.55 38.80 -28.25
CA LEU A 817 -19.98 37.55 -28.77
C LEU A 817 -20.45 36.31 -28.00
N LYS A 818 -20.75 36.42 -26.69
CA LYS A 818 -21.32 35.33 -25.90
C LYS A 818 -22.77 35.07 -26.30
N LYS A 819 -23.63 36.09 -26.22
CA LYS A 819 -25.06 35.98 -26.58
C LYS A 819 -25.27 35.59 -28.04
N PHE A 820 -24.35 36.00 -28.93
CA PHE A 820 -24.37 35.59 -30.33
C PHE A 820 -24.04 34.11 -30.52
N SER A 821 -22.99 33.56 -29.88
CA SER A 821 -22.72 32.12 -30.01
C SER A 821 -23.84 31.30 -29.38
N GLU A 822 -24.31 31.66 -28.17
CA GLU A 822 -25.40 30.96 -27.50
C GLU A 822 -26.69 30.96 -28.35
N ALA A 823 -27.01 32.08 -29.00
CA ALA A 823 -28.12 32.17 -29.94
C ALA A 823 -27.89 31.30 -31.19
N PHE A 824 -26.71 31.40 -31.81
CA PHE A 824 -26.32 30.65 -33.01
C PHE A 824 -26.32 29.14 -32.77
N GLU A 825 -25.72 28.68 -31.68
CA GLU A 825 -25.70 27.29 -31.19
C GLU A 825 -27.13 26.80 -30.92
N THR A 826 -27.96 27.59 -30.22
CA THR A 826 -29.36 27.25 -29.95
C THR A 826 -30.22 27.16 -31.23
N THR A 827 -29.97 28.00 -32.25
CA THR A 827 -30.69 27.93 -33.53
C THR A 827 -30.16 26.82 -34.43
N LEU A 828 -28.84 26.68 -34.55
CA LEU A 828 -28.21 25.69 -35.42
C LEU A 828 -28.41 24.27 -34.88
N GLY A 829 -28.23 24.05 -33.57
CA GLY A 829 -28.44 22.75 -32.92
C GLY A 829 -29.87 22.22 -33.09
N LYS A 830 -30.88 23.09 -33.19
CA LYS A 830 -32.27 22.70 -33.52
C LYS A 830 -32.48 22.35 -34.99
N MET A 831 -31.57 22.75 -35.88
CA MET A 831 -31.64 22.49 -37.32
C MET A 831 -30.75 21.33 -37.77
N VAL A 832 -29.59 21.12 -37.12
CA VAL A 832 -28.59 20.09 -37.48
C VAL A 832 -29.17 18.68 -37.60
N PRO A 833 -30.06 18.20 -36.71
CA PRO A 833 -30.72 16.90 -36.90
C PRO A 833 -31.52 16.80 -38.22
N SER A 834 -32.16 17.88 -38.66
CA SER A 834 -32.88 17.92 -39.96
C SER A 834 -31.94 18.06 -41.17
N PHE A 835 -30.63 18.16 -40.97
CA PHE A 835 -29.65 18.03 -42.04
C PHE A 835 -29.27 16.57 -42.33
N CYS A 836 -29.61 15.63 -41.44
CA CYS A 836 -29.31 14.20 -41.60
C CYS A 836 -30.55 13.32 -41.80
N SER A 837 -31.76 13.84 -41.56
CA SER A 837 -33.06 13.16 -41.68
C SER A 837 -33.47 12.64 -43.08
N ASP A 838 -32.57 12.65 -44.07
CA ASP A 838 -32.79 12.03 -45.40
C ASP A 838 -32.12 10.64 -45.49
N ALA A 839 -31.40 10.23 -44.44
CA ALA A 839 -30.86 8.89 -44.27
C ALA A 839 -31.28 8.40 -42.88
N ASP A 840 -32.10 7.36 -42.84
CA ASP A 840 -32.47 6.71 -41.58
C ASP A 840 -31.22 6.28 -40.80
N ASP A 841 -31.31 6.33 -39.47
CA ASP A 841 -30.28 5.93 -38.50
C ASP A 841 -28.96 6.75 -38.45
N ILE A 842 -28.87 7.95 -39.04
CA ILE A 842 -27.72 8.86 -38.85
C ILE A 842 -28.08 10.02 -37.91
N ASP A 843 -27.60 9.96 -36.66
CA ASP A 843 -27.72 11.06 -35.69
C ASP A 843 -26.61 12.10 -35.93
N CYS A 844 -26.96 13.39 -35.87
CA CYS A 844 -26.09 14.52 -36.17
C CYS A 844 -26.26 15.63 -35.13
N ARG A 845 -25.15 16.12 -34.58
CA ARG A 845 -25.13 17.08 -33.48
C ARG A 845 -24.11 18.19 -33.72
N LEU A 846 -24.42 19.38 -33.23
CA LEU A 846 -23.43 20.45 -33.11
C LEU A 846 -22.51 20.13 -31.93
N GLU A 847 -21.22 20.41 -32.03
CA GLU A 847 -20.29 20.31 -30.90
C GLU A 847 -20.32 21.63 -30.08
N ASP A 848 -20.43 21.54 -28.75
CA ASP A 848 -20.68 22.67 -27.83
C ASP A 848 -19.50 23.66 -27.65
N LEU A 849 -18.52 23.63 -28.55
CA LEU A 849 -17.25 24.37 -28.46
C LEU A 849 -17.00 25.22 -29.72
N THR A 850 -17.96 26.10 -30.07
CA THR A 850 -17.78 26.98 -31.23
C THR A 850 -16.70 28.04 -30.97
N LYS A 851 -15.65 28.04 -31.79
CA LYS A 851 -14.50 28.96 -31.66
C LYS A 851 -14.83 30.24 -32.42
N LYS A 852 -14.80 31.38 -31.74
CA LYS A 852 -15.22 32.68 -32.29
C LYS A 852 -14.12 33.73 -32.19
N TYR A 853 -13.96 34.51 -33.26
CA TYR A 853 -12.93 35.52 -33.41
C TYR A 853 -13.53 36.80 -34.01
N CYS A 854 -13.19 37.97 -33.49
CA CYS A 854 -13.47 39.24 -34.13
C CYS A 854 -12.35 39.54 -35.14
N LEU A 855 -12.73 39.91 -36.38
CA LEU A 855 -11.84 40.32 -37.46
C LEU A 855 -12.18 41.76 -37.83
N GLU A 856 -11.17 42.63 -37.84
CA GLU A 856 -11.30 44.04 -38.23
C GLU A 856 -10.63 44.25 -39.60
N TYR A 857 -11.41 44.64 -40.61
CA TYR A 857 -10.87 45.03 -41.91
C TYR A 857 -10.64 46.54 -41.96
N ASN A 858 -9.36 46.92 -42.00
CA ASN A 858 -8.91 48.31 -42.07
C ASN A 858 -8.36 48.61 -43.48
N TYR A 859 -9.04 49.46 -44.25
CA TYR A 859 -8.84 49.61 -45.70
C TYR A 859 -7.73 50.58 -46.15
N ASP A 860 -6.84 51.02 -45.24
CA ASP A 860 -5.71 51.91 -45.55
C ASP A 860 -4.36 51.15 -45.60
N TYR A 861 -4.03 50.51 -46.73
CA TYR A 861 -2.64 50.20 -47.10
C TYR A 861 -2.43 50.06 -48.62
N GLU A 862 -1.64 50.96 -49.21
CA GLU A 862 -1.10 50.79 -50.56
C GLU A 862 0.06 49.79 -50.55
N ASN A 863 -0.16 48.59 -51.10
CA ASN A 863 0.77 47.74 -51.88
C ASN A 863 0.27 46.28 -51.86
N GLY A 864 -0.64 45.94 -52.76
CA GLY A 864 -1.19 44.59 -52.84
C GLY A 864 -0.37 43.65 -53.72
N PHE A 865 -0.32 42.38 -53.34
CA PHE A 865 -0.22 41.26 -54.28
C PHE A 865 -1.05 40.08 -53.78
N ALA A 866 -1.84 39.50 -54.66
CA ALA A 866 -2.60 38.27 -54.42
C ALA A 866 -2.20 37.24 -55.49
N ILE A 867 -2.02 35.98 -55.09
CA ILE A 867 -1.69 34.88 -56.00
C ILE A 867 -2.58 33.68 -55.68
N GLY A 868 -3.26 33.18 -56.70
CA GLY A 868 -4.08 31.97 -56.66
C GLY A 868 -3.29 30.68 -56.95
N PRO A 869 -3.97 29.53 -57.09
CA PRO A 869 -3.33 28.21 -57.02
C PRO A 869 -2.52 27.82 -58.26
N GLY A 870 -1.35 27.24 -58.02
CA GLY A 870 -0.50 26.52 -58.97
C GLY A 870 0.51 25.67 -58.18
N GLY A 871 0.88 24.47 -58.66
CA GLY A 871 1.61 23.50 -57.84
C GLY A 871 2.74 22.76 -58.55
N TRP A 872 3.49 22.00 -57.73
CA TRP A 872 4.60 21.08 -58.05
C TRP A 872 5.88 21.69 -58.64
N GLY A 873 7.03 21.27 -58.07
CA GLY A 873 8.37 21.63 -58.54
C GLY A 873 9.43 21.44 -57.45
N ALA A 874 9.84 20.20 -57.18
CA ALA A 874 10.86 19.90 -56.18
C ALA A 874 12.28 19.95 -56.76
N ALA A 875 13.21 20.63 -56.07
CA ALA A 875 14.63 20.27 -56.03
C ALA A 875 15.36 21.06 -54.92
N ASN A 876 16.03 20.34 -54.00
CA ASN A 876 17.04 20.95 -53.14
C ASN A 876 18.32 21.19 -53.94
N ARG A 877 18.90 22.40 -53.86
CA ARG A 877 20.34 22.54 -53.60
C ARG A 877 20.70 23.94 -53.08
N LEU A 878 21.24 23.98 -51.86
CA LEU A 878 22.05 25.10 -51.37
C LEU A 878 23.47 24.94 -51.92
N ASP A 879 24.08 26.04 -52.36
CA ASP A 879 25.54 26.24 -52.38
C ASP A 879 25.82 27.72 -52.76
N TYR A 880 26.17 28.56 -51.78
CA TYR A 880 26.96 29.77 -52.01
C TYR A 880 27.81 30.07 -50.77
N SER A 881 29.09 30.30 -50.99
CA SER A 881 30.11 30.43 -49.95
C SER A 881 30.64 31.86 -49.84
N TYR A 882 30.78 32.32 -48.60
CA TYR A 882 31.92 33.08 -48.07
C TYR A 882 32.30 34.46 -48.65
N ASP A 883 32.38 35.42 -47.72
CA ASP A 883 33.19 36.65 -47.70
C ASP A 883 32.87 37.90 -48.55
N ASP A 884 33.44 39.01 -48.01
CA ASP A 884 33.60 40.38 -48.51
C ASP A 884 32.31 41.22 -48.71
N PHE A 885 32.02 42.22 -47.86
CA PHE A 885 32.71 43.51 -47.91
C PHE A 885 32.68 44.30 -46.58
N LEU A 886 33.69 45.17 -46.37
CA LEU A 886 33.73 46.17 -45.30
C LEU A 886 33.50 47.61 -45.80
N ASP A 887 33.03 48.46 -44.89
CA ASP A 887 33.04 49.94 -44.90
C ASP A 887 32.72 50.72 -46.19
N THR A 888 31.69 51.56 -46.11
CA THR A 888 31.90 52.99 -46.36
C THR A 888 30.93 53.86 -45.56
N ILE A 889 31.35 55.11 -45.30
CA ILE A 889 30.75 56.04 -44.33
C ILE A 889 30.46 57.39 -45.01
N ARG A 890 29.41 58.11 -44.54
CA ARG A 890 28.97 59.47 -44.93
C ARG A 890 28.27 59.54 -46.31
N GLU A 891 27.43 60.55 -46.61
CA GLU A 891 27.07 61.76 -45.86
C GLU A 891 25.58 62.13 -46.03
N ALA A 892 25.10 63.15 -45.30
CA ALA A 892 23.71 63.65 -45.37
C ALA A 892 23.65 65.06 -46.03
N PRO A 893 22.56 65.83 -45.91
CA PRO A 893 21.42 65.81 -46.84
C PRO A 893 21.23 67.15 -47.58
N THR A 894 20.32 67.24 -48.56
CA THR A 894 19.43 68.43 -48.78
C THR A 894 18.51 68.31 -50.01
N SER A 895 17.25 68.69 -49.84
CA SER A 895 16.61 69.83 -50.56
C SER A 895 15.13 69.96 -50.18
N ALA A 896 14.51 71.13 -50.36
CA ALA A 896 13.16 71.42 -49.86
C ALA A 896 12.15 71.73 -50.98
N GLY A 897 10.98 71.08 -50.95
CA GLY A 897 9.90 71.21 -51.92
C GLY A 897 8.63 71.85 -51.33
N LYS A 898 8.36 73.10 -51.75
CA LYS A 898 7.29 74.02 -51.30
C LYS A 898 5.90 73.40 -51.04
N ALA A 899 5.23 73.88 -49.99
CA ALA A 899 3.86 73.50 -49.62
C ALA A 899 2.75 74.21 -50.43
N ARG A 900 1.56 73.59 -50.45
CA ARG A 900 0.27 74.31 -50.48
C ARG A 900 -0.81 73.47 -49.80
N SER A 901 -1.80 74.12 -49.18
CA SER A 901 -2.82 73.46 -48.35
C SER A 901 -4.19 73.36 -49.03
N SER A 902 -4.93 72.31 -48.73
CA SER A 902 -6.39 72.29 -48.77
C SER A 902 -6.92 71.57 -47.52
N ARG A 903 -7.96 72.11 -46.90
CA ARG A 903 -8.73 71.39 -45.87
C ARG A 903 -9.78 70.54 -46.57
N ILE A 904 -9.63 69.22 -46.51
CA ILE A 904 -10.72 68.29 -46.80
C ILE A 904 -11.30 67.81 -45.46
N LYS A 905 -12.61 67.56 -45.41
CA LYS A 905 -13.31 67.13 -44.19
C LYS A 905 -12.83 65.74 -43.78
N ARG A 906 -12.70 65.48 -42.48
CA ARG A 906 -12.68 64.12 -41.95
C ARG A 906 -14.05 63.47 -42.24
N SER A 907 -14.10 62.53 -43.18
CA SER A 907 -14.91 61.32 -42.99
C SER A 907 -14.23 60.46 -41.92
N ALA A 908 -15.02 59.68 -41.18
CA ALA A 908 -14.44 58.59 -40.39
C ALA A 908 -13.98 57.47 -41.33
N PRO A 909 -12.97 56.65 -40.96
CA PRO A 909 -12.79 55.34 -41.56
C PRO A 909 -14.04 54.49 -41.29
N LEU A 910 -14.47 53.69 -42.27
CA LEU A 910 -15.31 52.54 -41.99
C LEU A 910 -14.37 51.36 -41.69
N SER A 911 -14.32 50.93 -40.43
CA SER A 911 -13.81 49.61 -40.07
C SER A 911 -14.92 48.58 -40.32
N ASP A 912 -14.68 47.66 -41.26
CA ASP A 912 -15.61 46.56 -41.54
C ASP A 912 -15.34 45.44 -40.52
N HIS A 913 -16.14 45.38 -39.46
CA HIS A 913 -16.04 44.35 -38.43
C HIS A 913 -16.76 43.06 -38.86
N LYS A 914 -16.10 41.91 -38.70
CA LYS A 914 -16.68 40.58 -38.97
C LYS A 914 -16.42 39.62 -37.83
N ILE A 915 -17.42 38.81 -37.46
CA ILE A 915 -17.30 37.72 -36.51
C ILE A 915 -17.03 36.43 -37.29
N LYS A 916 -15.84 35.87 -37.15
CA LYS A 916 -15.49 34.52 -37.64
C LYS A 916 -15.94 33.48 -36.63
N LEU A 917 -16.77 32.53 -37.06
CA LEU A 917 -17.13 31.34 -36.32
C LEU A 917 -16.47 30.11 -36.95
N ILE A 918 -15.91 29.24 -36.12
CA ILE A 918 -15.52 27.87 -36.48
C ILE A 918 -16.30 26.91 -35.59
N PHE A 919 -17.01 25.96 -36.18
CA PHE A 919 -17.80 24.96 -35.46
C PHE A 919 -17.76 23.61 -36.18
N ASN A 920 -17.93 22.55 -35.40
CA ASN A 920 -17.94 21.18 -35.92
C ASN A 920 -19.38 20.64 -35.85
N ILE A 921 -19.80 19.96 -36.91
CA ILE A 921 -20.97 19.09 -36.86
C ILE A 921 -20.46 17.66 -36.78
N THR A 922 -20.76 16.98 -35.67
CA THR A 922 -20.51 15.56 -35.48
C THR A 922 -21.68 14.76 -36.05
N ALA A 923 -21.40 13.55 -36.52
CA ALA A 923 -22.38 12.60 -36.97
C ALA A 923 -21.98 11.19 -36.55
N SER A 924 -22.97 10.35 -36.27
CA SER A 924 -22.77 8.98 -35.82
C SER A 924 -23.82 8.02 -36.39
N VAL A 925 -23.41 6.79 -36.63
CA VAL A 925 -24.27 5.68 -37.09
C VAL A 925 -24.21 4.57 -36.03
N PRO A 926 -25.32 3.88 -35.69
CA PRO A 926 -25.25 2.70 -34.86
C PRO A 926 -24.38 1.62 -35.53
N LEU A 927 -23.59 0.91 -34.70
CA LEU A 927 -22.93 -0.33 -35.11
C LEU A 927 -23.94 -1.48 -34.95
N PRO A 928 -23.91 -2.49 -35.84
CA PRO A 928 -24.72 -3.70 -35.65
C PRO A 928 -24.22 -4.52 -34.46
N ASP A 929 -25.13 -5.24 -33.79
CA ASP A 929 -24.82 -6.10 -32.64
C ASP A 929 -23.85 -7.23 -33.03
N GLU A 930 -24.12 -7.89 -34.16
CA GLU A 930 -23.18 -8.82 -34.81
C GLU A 930 -22.30 -8.08 -35.81
N ARG A 931 -21.01 -8.44 -35.85
CA ARG A 931 -20.02 -7.86 -36.77
C ARG A 931 -20.38 -8.18 -38.22
N ASN A 932 -20.46 -7.16 -39.06
CA ASN A 932 -20.65 -7.31 -40.51
C ASN A 932 -19.87 -6.23 -41.26
N ASP A 933 -18.64 -6.54 -41.65
CA ASP A 933 -17.70 -5.63 -42.32
C ASP A 933 -18.27 -5.00 -43.60
N THR A 934 -19.17 -5.69 -44.32
CA THR A 934 -19.83 -5.13 -45.52
C THR A 934 -20.85 -4.06 -45.18
N LEU A 935 -21.70 -4.30 -44.17
CA LEU A 935 -22.70 -3.35 -43.69
C LEU A 935 -22.04 -2.17 -42.95
N GLU A 936 -21.01 -2.44 -42.15
CA GLU A 936 -20.23 -1.42 -41.46
C GLU A 936 -19.49 -0.49 -42.44
N LEU A 937 -18.90 -1.05 -43.50
CA LEU A 937 -18.27 -0.28 -44.58
C LEU A 937 -19.30 0.57 -45.34
N GLU A 938 -20.49 0.03 -45.65
CA GLU A 938 -21.58 0.82 -46.23
C GLU A 938 -22.04 1.95 -45.30
N ASN A 939 -22.24 1.66 -44.01
CA ASN A 939 -22.67 2.64 -43.01
C ASN A 939 -21.64 3.77 -42.85
N GLN A 940 -20.34 3.45 -42.86
CA GLN A 940 -19.28 4.46 -42.88
C GLN A 940 -19.28 5.29 -44.17
N GLN A 941 -19.50 4.67 -45.34
CA GLN A 941 -19.60 5.42 -46.60
C GLN A 941 -20.83 6.35 -46.62
N ARG A 942 -21.95 5.90 -46.05
CA ARG A 942 -23.16 6.72 -45.84
C ARG A 942 -22.87 7.89 -44.90
N LEU A 943 -22.18 7.66 -43.77
CA LEU A 943 -21.76 8.69 -42.81
C LEU A 943 -20.91 9.79 -43.47
N ILE A 944 -19.83 9.42 -44.17
CA ILE A 944 -18.95 10.37 -44.87
C ILE A 944 -19.76 11.16 -45.92
N LYS A 945 -20.59 10.46 -46.72
CA LYS A 945 -21.43 11.09 -47.73
C LYS A 945 -22.43 12.08 -47.11
N THR A 946 -23.06 11.74 -45.99
CA THR A 946 -23.98 12.63 -45.27
C THR A 946 -23.24 13.86 -44.77
N LEU A 947 -22.13 13.71 -44.04
CA LEU A 947 -21.26 14.81 -43.58
C LEU A 947 -20.86 15.75 -44.74
N GLU A 948 -20.48 15.20 -45.90
CA GLU A 948 -20.17 16.01 -47.08
C GLU A 948 -21.41 16.75 -47.66
N THR A 949 -22.61 16.15 -47.62
CA THR A 949 -23.84 16.85 -48.05
C THR A 949 -24.30 17.95 -47.10
N ILE A 950 -23.93 17.93 -45.81
CA ILE A 950 -24.33 18.96 -44.83
C ILE A 950 -23.91 20.35 -45.30
N THR A 951 -22.73 20.52 -45.91
CA THR A 951 -22.28 21.81 -46.50
C THR A 951 -23.33 22.42 -47.44
N ASN A 952 -23.97 21.61 -48.28
CA ASN A 952 -24.97 22.07 -49.24
C ASN A 952 -26.34 22.38 -48.60
N ARG A 953 -26.66 21.74 -47.46
CA ARG A 953 -27.86 22.06 -46.67
C ARG A 953 -27.65 23.34 -45.87
N LEU A 954 -26.56 23.39 -45.10
CA LEU A 954 -26.12 24.52 -44.29
C LEU A 954 -26.05 25.82 -45.11
N LYS A 955 -25.44 25.78 -46.31
CA LYS A 955 -25.36 26.95 -47.21
C LYS A 955 -26.74 27.49 -47.65
N ARG A 956 -27.77 26.64 -47.74
CA ARG A 956 -29.16 27.07 -48.03
C ARG A 956 -29.86 27.62 -46.79
N THR A 957 -29.55 27.08 -45.61
CA THR A 957 -30.12 27.54 -44.33
C THR A 957 -29.58 28.92 -43.94
N LEU A 958 -28.28 29.17 -44.12
CA LEU A 958 -27.64 30.46 -43.84
C LEU A 958 -28.18 31.63 -44.70
N THR A 959 -28.82 31.34 -45.83
CA THR A 959 -29.51 32.33 -46.67
C THR A 959 -30.98 32.58 -46.27
N LYS A 960 -31.42 32.12 -45.08
CA LYS A 960 -32.79 32.25 -44.58
C LYS A 960 -32.83 32.61 -43.11
N GLU A 961 -33.88 33.31 -42.69
CA GLU A 961 -34.15 33.51 -41.27
C GLU A 961 -34.47 32.19 -40.56
N PRO A 962 -34.07 32.01 -39.28
CA PRO A 962 -33.39 32.97 -38.40
C PRO A 962 -31.85 32.94 -38.47
N MET A 963 -31.24 32.24 -39.43
CA MET A 963 -29.77 32.12 -39.52
C MET A 963 -29.12 33.25 -40.32
N TYR A 964 -29.90 33.93 -41.18
CA TYR A 964 -29.43 35.02 -42.04
C TYR A 964 -29.17 36.31 -41.23
N SER A 965 -30.04 36.67 -40.29
CA SER A 965 -29.79 37.81 -39.40
C SER A 965 -30.13 37.52 -37.93
N PHE A 966 -29.30 38.04 -37.03
CA PHE A 966 -29.51 37.98 -35.58
C PHE A 966 -29.63 39.40 -35.03
N GLN A 967 -30.76 39.72 -34.40
CA GLN A 967 -31.00 41.00 -33.74
C GLN A 967 -30.70 40.87 -32.24
N LEU A 968 -29.61 41.47 -31.79
CA LEU A 968 -29.11 41.36 -30.41
C LEU A 968 -29.04 42.75 -29.76
N ALA A 969 -29.96 43.00 -28.83
CA ALA A 969 -30.20 44.26 -28.14
C ALA A 969 -30.42 45.49 -29.06
N SER A 970 -29.34 46.03 -29.64
CA SER A 970 -29.38 47.20 -30.52
C SER A 970 -28.47 47.08 -31.76
N GLU A 971 -27.81 45.95 -31.96
CA GLU A 971 -27.04 45.65 -33.17
C GLU A 971 -27.70 44.51 -33.98
N MET A 972 -27.39 44.48 -35.29
CA MET A 972 -27.89 43.49 -36.24
C MET A 972 -26.70 42.80 -36.91
N LEU A 973 -26.54 41.51 -36.64
CA LEU A 973 -25.50 40.68 -37.25
C LEU A 973 -26.07 39.99 -38.49
N VAL A 974 -25.34 40.03 -39.61
CA VAL A 974 -25.84 39.50 -40.90
C VAL A 974 -24.84 38.51 -41.51
N ALA A 975 -25.31 37.33 -41.90
CA ALA A 975 -24.48 36.26 -42.45
C ALA A 975 -23.82 36.67 -43.78
N ASP A 976 -22.48 36.57 -43.88
CA ASP A 976 -21.78 36.74 -45.14
C ASP A 976 -21.80 35.40 -45.90
N SER A 977 -22.91 35.08 -46.55
CA SER A 977 -23.24 33.74 -47.09
C SER A 977 -22.26 33.19 -48.16
N ASN A 978 -21.31 34.00 -48.61
CA ASN A 978 -20.22 33.60 -49.51
C ASN A 978 -18.94 33.18 -48.77
N SER A 979 -18.85 33.38 -47.46
CA SER A 979 -17.68 33.11 -46.61
C SER A 979 -17.67 31.73 -45.94
N LEU A 980 -18.62 30.85 -46.28
CA LEU A 980 -18.67 29.48 -45.74
C LEU A 980 -17.54 28.63 -46.35
N GLU A 981 -16.48 28.42 -45.58
CA GLU A 981 -15.39 27.47 -45.89
C GLU A 981 -15.59 26.18 -45.08
N THR A 982 -15.20 25.04 -45.63
CA THR A 982 -15.36 23.74 -44.96
C THR A 982 -14.19 22.82 -45.24
N GLU A 983 -13.68 22.16 -44.21
CA GLU A 983 -12.70 21.08 -44.36
C GLU A 983 -13.37 19.82 -44.95
N LYS A 984 -12.62 18.72 -45.11
CA LYS A 984 -13.21 17.41 -45.46
C LYS A 984 -13.79 16.75 -44.22
N ALA A 985 -14.78 15.87 -44.39
CA ALA A 985 -15.24 15.01 -43.31
C ALA A 985 -14.09 14.13 -42.76
N PHE A 986 -13.89 14.16 -41.44
CA PHE A 986 -12.91 13.36 -40.71
C PHE A 986 -13.62 12.26 -39.91
N LEU A 987 -13.02 11.07 -39.82
CA LEU A 987 -13.51 9.96 -39.00
C LEU A 987 -12.76 9.95 -37.68
N PHE A 988 -13.43 9.60 -36.58
CA PHE A 988 -12.77 9.44 -35.28
C PHE A 988 -13.33 8.25 -34.51
N CYS A 989 -12.64 7.90 -33.43
CA CYS A 989 -12.99 6.81 -32.54
C CYS A 989 -13.38 7.35 -31.17
N ARG A 990 -14.17 6.59 -30.40
CA ARG A 990 -14.42 6.93 -28.99
C ARG A 990 -13.16 6.67 -28.16
N PRO A 991 -12.98 7.37 -27.02
CA PRO A 991 -11.98 6.98 -26.03
C PRO A 991 -12.09 5.48 -25.70
N GLY A 992 -10.94 4.81 -25.64
CA GLY A 992 -10.84 3.35 -25.63
C GLY A 992 -10.34 2.74 -26.96
N SER A 993 -10.46 3.46 -28.07
CA SER A 993 -10.01 2.97 -29.39
C SER A 993 -9.19 4.03 -30.17
N VAL A 994 -8.15 3.57 -30.88
CA VAL A 994 -7.27 4.38 -31.74
C VAL A 994 -7.69 4.25 -33.20
N LEU A 995 -7.64 5.36 -33.97
CA LEU A 995 -7.98 5.36 -35.38
C LEU A 995 -6.80 4.89 -36.25
N ARG A 996 -6.97 3.77 -36.95
CA ARG A 996 -6.02 3.27 -37.98
C ARG A 996 -6.69 3.30 -39.35
N GLY A 997 -6.38 4.34 -40.13
CA GLY A 997 -6.84 4.55 -41.51
C GLY A 997 -8.33 4.87 -41.63
N ARG A 998 -9.19 3.87 -41.46
CA ARG A 998 -10.67 3.98 -41.39
C ARG A 998 -11.30 3.09 -40.32
N MET A 999 -10.49 2.32 -39.60
CA MET A 999 -10.93 1.40 -38.57
C MET A 999 -10.58 1.97 -37.19
N CYS A 1000 -11.42 1.68 -36.20
CA CYS A 1000 -11.11 1.88 -34.80
C CYS A 1000 -10.60 0.55 -34.24
N VAL A 1001 -9.42 0.60 -33.63
CA VAL A 1001 -8.75 -0.54 -32.99
C VAL A 1001 -8.78 -0.27 -31.49
N ASN A 1002 -9.33 -1.18 -30.69
CA ASN A 1002 -9.35 -1.02 -29.24
C ASN A 1002 -7.93 -1.03 -28.65
N CYS A 1003 -7.75 -0.48 -27.45
CA CYS A 1003 -6.53 -0.73 -26.70
C CYS A 1003 -6.42 -2.22 -26.28
N PRO A 1004 -5.32 -2.92 -26.58
CA PRO A 1004 -5.15 -4.33 -26.22
C PRO A 1004 -5.05 -4.55 -24.71
N LEU A 1005 -5.16 -5.82 -24.31
CA LEU A 1005 -4.92 -6.26 -22.93
C LEU A 1005 -3.54 -5.81 -22.44
N GLY A 1006 -3.43 -5.46 -21.16
CA GLY A 1006 -2.23 -4.85 -20.60
C GLY A 1006 -2.00 -3.38 -20.97
N THR A 1007 -2.92 -2.74 -21.71
CA THR A 1007 -2.88 -1.29 -22.00
C THR A 1007 -4.16 -0.56 -21.62
N TYR A 1008 -4.10 0.77 -21.56
CA TYR A 1008 -5.23 1.67 -21.34
C TYR A 1008 -5.18 2.87 -22.29
N TYR A 1009 -6.33 3.46 -22.62
CA TYR A 1009 -6.40 4.62 -23.52
C TYR A 1009 -6.11 5.93 -22.78
N SER A 1010 -4.98 6.55 -23.10
CA SER A 1010 -4.53 7.81 -22.50
C SER A 1010 -5.23 9.02 -23.13
N LEU A 1011 -6.03 9.74 -22.34
CA LEU A 1011 -6.74 10.95 -22.78
C LEU A 1011 -5.79 12.13 -23.11
N GLU A 1012 -4.60 12.19 -22.50
CA GLU A 1012 -3.63 13.27 -22.77
C GLU A 1012 -2.88 13.05 -24.09
N HIS A 1013 -2.55 11.79 -24.42
CA HIS A 1013 -1.75 11.44 -25.61
C HIS A 1013 -2.58 10.87 -26.78
N SER A 1014 -3.86 10.52 -26.57
CA SER A 1014 -4.76 9.90 -27.56
C SER A 1014 -4.27 8.54 -28.12
N VAL A 1015 -3.43 7.83 -27.37
CA VAL A 1015 -2.84 6.52 -27.70
C VAL A 1015 -3.04 5.53 -26.56
N CYS A 1016 -2.75 4.25 -26.81
CA CYS A 1016 -2.79 3.21 -25.79
C CYS A 1016 -1.44 3.12 -25.07
N GLU A 1017 -1.43 3.24 -23.74
CA GLU A 1017 -0.23 3.15 -22.90
C GLU A 1017 -0.23 1.84 -22.09
N SER A 1018 0.95 1.26 -21.86
CA SER A 1018 1.12 0.02 -21.08
C SER A 1018 0.81 0.22 -19.58
N CYS A 1019 0.16 -0.76 -18.96
CA CYS A 1019 -0.03 -0.77 -17.52
C CYS A 1019 1.30 -0.84 -16.76
N LEU A 1020 1.41 -0.07 -15.68
CA LEU A 1020 2.60 0.04 -14.83
C LEU A 1020 2.75 -1.20 -13.92
N MET A 1021 3.98 -1.46 -13.44
CA MET A 1021 4.22 -2.54 -12.47
C MET A 1021 3.38 -2.37 -11.20
N GLY A 1022 2.69 -3.43 -10.78
CA GLY A 1022 1.68 -3.40 -9.72
C GLY A 1022 0.25 -3.14 -10.23
N SER A 1023 0.06 -3.04 -11.55
CA SER A 1023 -1.24 -2.95 -12.21
C SER A 1023 -1.32 -3.87 -13.44
N TYR A 1024 -2.54 -4.21 -13.85
CA TYR A 1024 -2.83 -5.07 -15.00
C TYR A 1024 -4.10 -4.58 -15.72
N GLN A 1025 -4.35 -5.06 -16.94
CA GLN A 1025 -5.65 -4.89 -17.59
C GLN A 1025 -6.03 -6.13 -18.40
N ASP A 1026 -7.18 -6.71 -18.06
CA ASP A 1026 -7.74 -7.96 -18.59
C ASP A 1026 -8.96 -7.74 -19.52
N GLU A 1027 -9.31 -6.49 -19.82
CA GLU A 1027 -10.36 -6.11 -20.78
C GLU A 1027 -9.84 -5.14 -21.85
N GLU A 1028 -10.22 -5.33 -23.12
CA GLU A 1028 -9.85 -4.42 -24.23
C GLU A 1028 -10.56 -3.06 -24.12
N GLY A 1029 -9.87 -1.99 -24.55
CA GLY A 1029 -10.45 -0.67 -24.76
C GLY A 1029 -10.72 0.15 -23.49
N GLN A 1030 -10.13 -0.23 -22.36
CA GLN A 1030 -10.33 0.44 -21.08
C GLN A 1030 -9.56 1.77 -20.96
N LEU A 1031 -10.02 2.64 -20.04
CA LEU A 1031 -9.47 4.00 -19.82
C LEU A 1031 -8.46 4.09 -18.66
N GLU A 1032 -8.28 3.01 -17.90
CA GLU A 1032 -7.34 2.91 -16.76
C GLU A 1032 -6.90 1.45 -16.56
N CYS A 1033 -5.90 1.21 -15.69
CA CYS A 1033 -5.43 -0.14 -15.33
C CYS A 1033 -5.89 -0.53 -13.92
N LYS A 1034 -6.21 -1.80 -13.71
CA LYS A 1034 -6.64 -2.39 -12.43
C LYS A 1034 -5.41 -2.64 -11.55
N LEU A 1035 -5.47 -2.30 -10.26
CA LEU A 1035 -4.35 -2.52 -9.33
C LEU A 1035 -4.28 -3.98 -8.86
N CYS A 1036 -3.05 -4.48 -8.62
CA CYS A 1036 -2.84 -5.78 -8.00
C CYS A 1036 -3.37 -5.84 -6.54
N PRO A 1037 -3.80 -7.02 -6.05
CA PRO A 1037 -4.14 -7.24 -4.65
C PRO A 1037 -3.03 -6.86 -3.66
N THR A 1038 -3.43 -6.57 -2.41
CA THR A 1038 -2.48 -6.18 -1.35
C THR A 1038 -1.43 -7.25 -1.08
N GLY A 1039 -0.15 -6.90 -1.27
CA GLY A 1039 1.00 -7.80 -1.07
C GLY A 1039 1.44 -8.55 -2.33
N THR A 1040 0.77 -8.36 -3.47
CA THR A 1040 1.20 -8.87 -4.78
C THR A 1040 1.62 -7.74 -5.72
N TYR A 1041 2.43 -8.08 -6.72
CA TYR A 1041 2.96 -7.14 -7.72
C TYR A 1041 3.20 -7.87 -9.05
N THR A 1042 3.18 -7.15 -10.17
CA THR A 1042 3.56 -7.71 -11.47
C THR A 1042 5.07 -7.61 -11.70
N GLU A 1043 5.60 -8.54 -12.49
CA GLU A 1043 7.04 -8.68 -12.76
C GLU A 1043 7.55 -7.71 -13.84
N TYR A 1044 6.65 -7.23 -14.71
CA TYR A 1044 6.93 -6.39 -15.87
C TYR A 1044 5.80 -5.36 -16.06
N LEU A 1045 6.02 -4.37 -16.94
CA LEU A 1045 4.95 -3.52 -17.47
C LEU A 1045 4.17 -4.28 -18.55
N HIS A 1046 2.94 -3.83 -18.85
CA HIS A 1046 2.03 -4.43 -19.84
C HIS A 1046 1.37 -5.76 -19.37
N SER A 1047 1.13 -5.90 -18.05
CA SER A 1047 0.51 -7.12 -17.51
C SER A 1047 -0.97 -7.28 -17.86
N ARG A 1048 -1.34 -8.48 -18.32
CA ARG A 1048 -2.63 -8.75 -18.99
C ARG A 1048 -3.68 -9.38 -18.07
N SER A 1049 -3.30 -9.82 -16.87
CA SER A 1049 -4.17 -10.60 -15.99
C SER A 1049 -3.82 -10.44 -14.50
N SER A 1050 -4.82 -10.65 -13.64
CA SER A 1050 -4.62 -10.72 -12.19
C SER A 1050 -3.70 -11.88 -11.76
N SER A 1051 -3.62 -12.94 -12.58
CA SER A 1051 -2.69 -14.07 -12.40
C SER A 1051 -1.21 -13.70 -12.55
N GLU A 1052 -0.88 -12.55 -13.13
CA GLU A 1052 0.51 -12.05 -13.20
C GLU A 1052 0.93 -11.28 -11.93
N CYS A 1053 -0.01 -10.95 -11.04
CA CYS A 1053 0.27 -10.35 -9.73
C CYS A 1053 0.80 -11.42 -8.75
N LYS A 1054 2.11 -11.67 -8.76
CA LYS A 1054 2.80 -12.61 -7.86
C LYS A 1054 3.00 -12.01 -6.46
N ALA A 1055 3.04 -12.83 -5.41
CA ALA A 1055 3.34 -12.36 -4.06
C ALA A 1055 4.79 -11.87 -3.93
N GLN A 1056 5.02 -10.83 -3.13
CA GLN A 1056 6.36 -10.34 -2.82
C GLN A 1056 7.11 -11.29 -1.86
N CYS A 1057 8.42 -11.44 -2.04
CA CYS A 1057 9.24 -12.21 -1.10
C CYS A 1057 9.14 -11.65 0.32
N LYS A 1058 8.91 -12.53 1.30
CA LYS A 1058 8.86 -12.19 2.73
C LYS A 1058 10.26 -11.85 3.24
N GLN A 1059 10.35 -11.09 4.33
CA GLN A 1059 11.59 -10.93 5.10
C GLN A 1059 12.26 -12.29 5.35
N GLY A 1060 13.59 -12.33 5.24
CA GLY A 1060 14.41 -13.55 5.28
C GLY A 1060 14.54 -14.30 3.95
N THR A 1061 13.72 -14.00 2.93
CA THR A 1061 13.81 -14.62 1.60
C THR A 1061 14.06 -13.58 0.50
N TYR A 1062 14.51 -14.06 -0.66
CA TYR A 1062 14.82 -13.22 -1.83
C TYR A 1062 14.58 -14.00 -3.13
N SER A 1063 14.45 -13.30 -4.25
CA SER A 1063 14.47 -13.89 -5.60
C SER A 1063 15.17 -12.94 -6.58
N SER A 1064 15.32 -13.30 -7.85
CA SER A 1064 15.96 -12.42 -8.85
C SER A 1064 15.15 -11.15 -9.15
N ASN A 1065 13.81 -11.24 -9.09
CA ASN A 1065 12.86 -10.17 -9.40
C ASN A 1065 12.26 -9.51 -8.14
N GLY A 1066 12.25 -10.20 -7.00
CA GLY A 1066 11.64 -9.77 -5.72
C GLY A 1066 10.28 -10.44 -5.41
N LEU A 1067 9.80 -11.31 -6.29
CA LEU A 1067 8.50 -11.99 -6.24
C LEU A 1067 8.68 -13.50 -6.07
N GLU A 1068 7.62 -14.22 -5.70
CA GLU A 1068 7.65 -15.69 -5.60
C GLU A 1068 7.94 -16.36 -6.96
N THR A 1069 8.69 -17.47 -7.00
CA THR A 1069 9.24 -18.25 -5.88
C THR A 1069 10.52 -17.66 -5.28
N CYS A 1070 10.62 -17.70 -3.95
CA CYS A 1070 11.72 -17.09 -3.19
C CYS A 1070 12.63 -18.13 -2.53
N GLU A 1071 13.94 -17.90 -2.53
CA GLU A 1071 14.94 -18.68 -1.80
C GLU A 1071 15.19 -18.09 -0.39
N SER A 1072 15.44 -18.95 0.59
CA SER A 1072 15.90 -18.54 1.94
C SER A 1072 17.31 -17.93 1.91
N CYS A 1073 17.54 -16.82 2.64
CA CYS A 1073 18.87 -16.21 2.71
C CYS A 1073 19.95 -17.18 3.24
N PRO A 1074 21.12 -17.28 2.59
CA PRO A 1074 22.18 -18.21 2.98
C PRO A 1074 22.83 -17.84 4.33
N LEU A 1075 23.50 -18.82 4.95
CA LEU A 1075 24.20 -18.63 6.23
C LEU A 1075 25.23 -17.50 6.15
N GLY A 1076 25.20 -16.61 7.14
CA GLY A 1076 26.02 -15.39 7.13
C GLY A 1076 25.39 -14.23 6.35
N SER A 1077 24.09 -14.30 6.03
CA SER A 1077 23.34 -13.19 5.44
C SER A 1077 21.90 -13.13 5.97
N TYR A 1078 21.28 -11.95 5.90
CA TYR A 1078 19.94 -11.65 6.40
C TYR A 1078 19.18 -10.69 5.46
N GLN A 1079 17.86 -10.56 5.61
CA GLN A 1079 17.06 -9.63 4.81
C GLN A 1079 15.79 -9.12 5.55
N PRO A 1080 15.74 -7.84 5.99
CA PRO A 1080 14.59 -7.30 6.71
C PRO A 1080 13.45 -6.77 5.82
N ALA A 1081 13.69 -6.53 4.52
CA ALA A 1081 12.71 -5.93 3.62
C ALA A 1081 11.91 -6.99 2.84
N PHE A 1082 10.63 -6.71 2.62
CA PHE A 1082 9.80 -7.41 1.64
C PHE A 1082 10.24 -7.07 0.21
N GLY A 1083 9.98 -7.99 -0.73
CA GLY A 1083 10.22 -7.77 -2.16
C GLY A 1083 11.69 -7.76 -2.59
N SER A 1084 12.61 -8.25 -1.75
CA SER A 1084 14.04 -8.04 -1.95
C SER A 1084 14.66 -8.93 -3.03
N ARG A 1085 15.65 -8.37 -3.76
CA ARG A 1085 16.41 -9.03 -4.82
C ARG A 1085 17.73 -9.68 -4.37
N GLY A 1086 18.02 -9.68 -3.07
CA GLY A 1086 19.26 -10.24 -2.52
C GLY A 1086 19.32 -10.16 -0.99
N CYS A 1087 20.31 -10.80 -0.39
CA CYS A 1087 20.51 -10.81 1.06
C CYS A 1087 21.72 -9.95 1.47
N LEU A 1088 21.62 -9.28 2.62
CA LEU A 1088 22.68 -8.47 3.20
C LEU A 1088 23.66 -9.36 3.97
N SER A 1089 24.95 -9.25 3.73
CA SER A 1089 25.97 -10.02 4.46
C SER A 1089 26.09 -9.58 5.92
N CYS A 1090 26.33 -10.53 6.82
CA CYS A 1090 26.66 -10.26 8.21
C CYS A 1090 28.01 -9.50 8.35
N PRO A 1091 28.20 -8.69 9.42
CA PRO A 1091 29.48 -8.08 9.76
C PRO A 1091 30.62 -9.09 9.97
N GLU A 1092 31.88 -8.65 9.82
CA GLU A 1092 33.06 -9.53 9.90
C GLU A 1092 33.11 -10.39 11.18
N ASN A 1093 33.50 -11.65 11.03
CA ASN A 1093 33.56 -12.68 12.07
C ASN A 1093 32.21 -13.06 12.72
N THR A 1094 31.07 -12.62 12.14
CA THR A 1094 29.72 -13.05 12.54
C THR A 1094 29.02 -13.87 11.45
N SER A 1095 28.13 -14.77 11.85
CA SER A 1095 27.31 -15.59 10.94
C SER A 1095 25.93 -15.80 11.54
N THR A 1096 24.92 -16.00 10.69
CA THR A 1096 23.60 -16.45 11.13
C THR A 1096 23.66 -17.93 11.57
N VAL A 1097 22.76 -18.29 12.51
CA VAL A 1097 22.66 -19.65 13.06
C VAL A 1097 21.71 -20.54 12.25
N LYS A 1098 20.66 -19.95 11.66
CA LYS A 1098 19.76 -20.57 10.68
C LYS A 1098 19.86 -19.82 9.34
N ARG A 1099 19.44 -20.47 8.25
CA ARG A 1099 19.12 -19.79 6.97
C ARG A 1099 17.85 -18.95 7.14
N GLY A 1100 17.56 -18.07 6.19
CA GLY A 1100 16.32 -17.28 6.19
C GLY A 1100 16.26 -16.16 7.23
N ALA A 1101 17.42 -15.68 7.72
CA ALA A 1101 17.46 -14.70 8.79
C ALA A 1101 16.83 -13.35 8.38
N VAL A 1102 15.93 -12.84 9.22
CA VAL A 1102 15.19 -11.60 8.96
C VAL A 1102 15.96 -10.33 9.34
N ASP A 1103 16.82 -10.38 10.36
CA ASP A 1103 17.46 -9.20 10.94
C ASP A 1103 18.95 -9.41 11.29
N ILE A 1104 19.71 -8.31 11.37
CA ILE A 1104 21.13 -8.29 11.70
C ILE A 1104 21.43 -8.88 13.10
N SER A 1105 20.48 -8.83 14.04
CA SER A 1105 20.61 -9.47 15.36
C SER A 1105 20.81 -10.99 15.31
N ALA A 1106 20.45 -11.64 14.20
CA ALA A 1106 20.75 -13.06 13.97
C ALA A 1106 22.24 -13.34 13.67
N CYS A 1107 23.04 -12.32 13.32
CA CYS A 1107 24.47 -12.44 13.02
C CYS A 1107 25.31 -12.60 14.31
N GLY A 1108 25.50 -13.85 14.76
CA GLY A 1108 26.28 -14.18 15.96
C GLY A 1108 27.79 -14.30 15.70
N GLY A 1109 28.61 -13.71 16.56
CA GLY A 1109 30.07 -13.85 16.51
C GLY A 1109 30.55 -15.25 16.94
N TYR A 1110 31.62 -15.75 16.30
CA TYR A 1110 32.15 -17.13 16.48
C TYR A 1110 32.55 -17.53 17.93
N GLN A 1111 32.52 -16.61 18.88
CA GLN A 1111 32.79 -16.85 20.30
C GLN A 1111 31.56 -17.25 21.13
N SER A 1112 30.32 -16.92 20.71
CA SER A 1112 29.11 -17.30 21.46
C SER A 1112 28.84 -18.81 21.41
N LEU A 1113 29.25 -19.48 20.33
CA LEU A 1113 29.14 -20.92 20.10
C LEU A 1113 29.82 -21.81 21.18
N ARG A 1114 30.61 -21.24 22.11
CA ARG A 1114 31.30 -22.01 23.16
C ARG A 1114 30.47 -22.39 24.38
N HIS A 1115 29.22 -21.93 24.52
CA HIS A 1115 28.33 -22.43 25.58
C HIS A 1115 27.45 -23.62 25.16
N CYS A 1116 27.25 -23.86 23.86
CA CYS A 1116 26.59 -25.07 23.34
C CYS A 1116 27.53 -26.28 23.44
N SER A 1117 27.63 -26.88 24.62
CA SER A 1117 28.61 -27.93 24.95
C SER A 1117 28.28 -29.34 24.40
N PHE A 1118 27.57 -29.45 23.29
CA PHE A 1118 27.18 -30.72 22.65
C PHE A 1118 27.32 -30.71 21.12
N CYS A 1119 28.57 -30.67 20.63
CA CYS A 1119 28.96 -31.39 19.41
C CYS A 1119 30.49 -31.46 19.26
N LYS A 1120 31.06 -32.66 19.22
CA LYS A 1120 32.40 -32.92 18.66
C LYS A 1120 32.24 -33.93 17.52
N PRO A 1121 32.67 -33.60 16.28
CA PRO A 1121 32.59 -34.56 15.19
C PRO A 1121 33.56 -35.74 15.42
N PRO A 1122 33.20 -36.97 15.03
CA PRO A 1122 34.12 -38.09 15.05
C PRO A 1122 35.23 -37.87 14.02
N ARG A 1123 36.49 -38.08 14.41
CA ARG A 1123 37.61 -38.13 13.46
C ARG A 1123 37.51 -39.42 12.64
N PHE A 1124 37.06 -39.32 11.39
CA PHE A 1124 37.20 -40.41 10.43
C PHE A 1124 38.67 -40.71 10.15
N SER A 1125 39.09 -41.97 10.34
CA SER A 1125 40.42 -42.44 9.98
C SER A 1125 40.37 -43.83 9.31
N ALA A 1126 40.64 -43.83 8.00
CA ALA A 1126 41.04 -44.97 7.16
C ALA A 1126 40.14 -46.24 7.09
N TRP A 1127 39.81 -46.61 5.85
CA TRP A 1127 39.15 -47.87 5.48
C TRP A 1127 39.96 -49.13 5.87
N ARG A 1128 39.25 -50.25 6.15
CA ARG A 1128 39.33 -51.50 5.36
C ARG A 1128 38.32 -52.59 5.78
N ARG A 1129 37.61 -53.13 4.78
CA ARG A 1129 37.03 -54.49 4.63
C ARG A 1129 36.66 -55.30 5.90
N GLY A 1130 35.37 -55.60 6.07
CA GLY A 1130 34.89 -56.68 6.95
C GLY A 1130 33.40 -56.96 6.77
N ILE A 1131 32.99 -58.23 6.69
CA ILE A 1131 31.59 -58.67 6.60
C ILE A 1131 31.15 -59.14 7.99
N PHE A 1132 30.05 -58.61 8.55
CA PHE A 1132 28.89 -59.38 9.06
C PHE A 1132 27.87 -58.49 9.81
N SER A 1133 26.66 -59.02 9.99
CA SER A 1133 25.55 -58.39 10.73
C SER A 1133 25.67 -58.55 12.24
N ALA A 1134 25.43 -57.47 13.00
CA ALA A 1134 24.92 -57.49 14.37
C ALA A 1134 24.35 -56.13 14.78
N LYS A 1135 23.21 -56.11 15.49
CA LYS A 1135 22.80 -54.96 16.33
C LYS A 1135 23.51 -55.06 17.68
N PRO A 1136 23.96 -53.94 18.25
CA PRO A 1136 24.03 -53.80 19.71
C PRO A 1136 23.26 -52.57 20.21
N TYR A 1137 22.32 -52.78 21.13
CA TYR A 1137 21.94 -51.74 22.09
C TYR A 1137 23.10 -51.51 23.06
N VAL A 1138 23.36 -50.26 23.46
CA VAL A 1138 24.31 -49.94 24.53
C VAL A 1138 23.68 -48.96 25.51
N TYR A 1139 23.38 -49.43 26.72
CA TYR A 1139 23.09 -48.57 27.86
C TYR A 1139 24.38 -47.93 28.37
N CYS A 1140 24.34 -46.65 28.75
CA CYS A 1140 25.36 -46.04 29.60
C CYS A 1140 24.83 -45.89 31.03
N VAL A 1141 25.41 -46.64 31.96
CA VAL A 1141 25.23 -46.45 33.40
C VAL A 1141 26.29 -45.47 33.88
N GLN A 1142 25.87 -44.33 34.45
CA GLN A 1142 26.78 -43.41 35.14
C GLN A 1142 26.83 -43.77 36.64
N ARG A 1143 28.01 -43.66 37.25
CA ARG A 1143 28.31 -44.29 38.55
C ARG A 1143 29.01 -43.32 39.49
N MET A 1144 28.33 -43.05 40.63
CA MET A 1144 28.66 -42.07 41.68
C MET A 1144 28.49 -40.61 41.25
#